data_AF-A0A8S4R197-F1
#
_entry.id   AF-A0A8S4R197-F1
#
_cell.length_a   1.000
_cell.length_b   1.000
_cell.length_c   1.000
_cell.angle_alpha   90.00
_cell.angle_beta   90.00
_cell.angle_gamma   90.00
#
_symmetry.space_group_name_H-M   'P 1'
#
loop_
_entity.id
_entity.type
_entity.pdbx_description
1 polymer ?
#
loop_
_entity_poly.entity_id
_entity_poly.type
_entity_poly.pdbx_seq_one_letter_code
_entity_poly.pdbx_strand_id
1 'polypeptide(L)'
;MADVRQMYRQILIAPNHRDYQRIFWRASPHEPLKEYRLNTVTYGVASSPFLACRSLQRLAEDEGESYPIAKRILLSDVYVDDVVTGCASLEDAQQAKSQIIALFNRGCFQLRKWVSNKSELLSDLPAEVCLTGTVSLDESDSKTLKVLGLKWDPTSDSFLFEIKAIDRICTKRSILSELARIFDPLGFLSPVTIHAKSLIQKLWILGIGWDQTPPDEVIRAWNTYQTQLLQLSQLRIPRKITCENVRSYELHGFADSSETAYGAVIFLRVTDAKGQVRVFLVCSKARVVPLKRISLPRLELCAAVLLSDLYLFVRDSYLSRISFDATYFWSDSTVVLSWLRSPATRWATFVANRVSHIQSITTIECWHHILSGDNPADICSRGQFPNEILHNSLWWTGPQWLSQDRDSWPSSLGTTSPDEGVIVNMEARKLVALVTELHNSERIDEPTVFDDLISRHSTLPKLINVLSYINRFINNSHSPLHANRNKFLNNVERHTALMQIVKYVQNHEFKTEILNIKSNKPLLKPFRKLNPFLDEQGVLRVGGRISRSGLEYEKKHPAFLPTNHQLTFLIIEFIHRNYCHPGINTTHFLLLQQFWIISAKRAIRNCLSKCVHCYRTNPKPVQPPMSDLPSFRVNQVKAFSIVGVDFGGPFRIKLGPHRGAKIDKAYLCLFICLATKAVHLEVVSTLSTNGFIATLRRFVARRGRCNVIHADCGTNFIGARNQLSSLMEQASNAEKIEFKFNPPSAPHFGGVWEIQIKAAKSHLYRVIGDQVLTFEELTTLFTQIEAVLNSRPLCSISSDPNDLSALTPGHFLTLEPLTAVPDQDLTNVNINRLNRWQLLQSFHQNFWSRWKHEYLNSLTQRAKWTKDSKPLNIGSMVIIKDENRSPLHWPLGRVTNLISGADGVARIAILKTATSQQIQRPLVKLCPLPIEQ
;
A
#
# COMPACT_ATOMS: atom_id res chain seq x y z
N MET A 1 -46.07 11.15 27.01
CA MET A 1 -45.48 10.39 25.89
C MET A 1 -46.59 9.78 25.05
N ALA A 2 -46.38 9.66 23.74
CA ALA A 2 -47.24 8.91 22.80
C ALA A 2 -46.42 8.32 21.64
N ASP A 3 -46.98 7.35 20.92
CA ASP A 3 -46.43 6.66 19.74
C ASP A 3 -47.27 6.99 18.48
N VAL A 4 -46.63 7.34 17.37
CA VAL A 4 -47.27 7.55 16.07
C VAL A 4 -47.60 6.20 15.43
N ARG A 5 -48.87 5.81 15.48
CA ARG A 5 -49.38 4.51 14.99
C ARG A 5 -48.93 4.24 13.56
N GLN A 6 -47.97 3.33 13.40
CA GLN A 6 -47.51 2.87 12.09
C GLN A 6 -47.01 4.03 11.18
N MET A 7 -46.35 5.05 11.76
CA MET A 7 -45.86 6.29 11.11
C MET A 7 -45.50 6.15 9.61
N TYR A 8 -44.60 5.24 9.24
CA TYR A 8 -44.17 5.04 7.84
C TYR A 8 -45.32 4.66 6.89
N ARG A 9 -46.31 3.90 7.36
CA ARG A 9 -47.48 3.46 6.59
C ARG A 9 -48.56 4.54 6.42
N GLN A 10 -48.46 5.66 7.14
CA GLN A 10 -49.35 6.82 6.96
C GLN A 10 -48.85 7.78 5.87
N ILE A 11 -47.60 7.64 5.40
CA ILE A 11 -46.99 8.55 4.43
C ILE A 11 -46.99 7.91 3.04
N LEU A 12 -47.70 8.53 2.09
CA LEU A 12 -47.72 8.09 0.68
C LEU A 12 -46.43 8.48 -0.05
N ILE A 13 -45.97 7.59 -0.93
CA ILE A 13 -44.88 7.86 -1.87
C ILE A 13 -45.45 8.42 -3.18
N ALA A 14 -44.71 9.33 -3.81
CA ALA A 14 -45.02 9.86 -5.13
C ALA A 14 -45.20 8.71 -6.17
N PRO A 15 -46.28 8.69 -6.99
CA PRO A 15 -46.62 7.53 -7.82
C PRO A 15 -45.49 7.00 -8.71
N ASN A 16 -44.69 7.91 -9.27
CA ASN A 16 -43.51 7.63 -10.09
C ASN A 16 -42.37 6.89 -9.35
N HIS A 17 -42.27 7.03 -8.03
CA HIS A 17 -41.24 6.37 -7.22
C HIS A 17 -41.70 5.01 -6.65
N ARG A 18 -42.99 4.69 -6.70
CA ARG A 18 -43.54 3.45 -6.15
C ARG A 18 -43.06 2.20 -6.89
N ASP A 19 -42.66 2.32 -8.16
CA ASP A 19 -42.09 1.21 -8.92
C ASP A 19 -40.79 0.67 -8.32
N TYR A 20 -40.03 1.49 -7.59
CA TYR A 20 -38.84 1.06 -6.85
C TYR A 20 -39.17 0.35 -5.52
N GLN A 21 -40.45 0.18 -5.18
CA GLN A 21 -40.93 -0.55 -3.99
C GLN A 21 -41.84 -1.74 -4.37
N ARG A 22 -41.56 -2.36 -5.51
CA ARG A 22 -42.16 -3.64 -5.91
C ARG A 22 -41.62 -4.77 -5.02
N ILE A 23 -42.51 -5.63 -4.53
CA ILE A 23 -42.19 -6.84 -3.78
C ILE A 23 -42.91 -8.04 -4.39
N PHE A 24 -42.32 -9.21 -4.26
CA PHE A 24 -42.97 -10.48 -4.59
C PHE A 24 -43.47 -11.17 -3.32
N TRP A 25 -44.72 -11.65 -3.32
CA TRP A 25 -45.30 -12.36 -2.19
C TRP A 25 -46.27 -13.46 -2.63
N ARG A 26 -46.36 -14.51 -1.81
CA ARG A 26 -47.29 -15.63 -1.90
C ARG A 26 -47.49 -16.21 -0.50
N ALA A 27 -48.68 -16.72 -0.17
CA ALA A 27 -48.93 -17.26 1.17
C ALA A 27 -48.32 -18.67 1.35
N SER A 28 -48.19 -19.42 0.25
CA SER A 28 -47.68 -20.81 0.24
C SER A 28 -46.69 -21.02 -0.90
N PRO A 29 -45.69 -21.93 -0.78
CA PRO A 29 -44.82 -22.32 -1.88
C PRO A 29 -45.54 -22.87 -3.12
N HIS A 30 -46.80 -23.31 -2.98
CA HIS A 30 -47.65 -23.82 -4.05
C HIS A 30 -48.48 -22.72 -4.75
N GLU A 31 -48.55 -21.52 -4.18
CA GLU A 31 -49.25 -20.40 -4.81
C GLU A 31 -48.37 -19.70 -5.86
N PRO A 32 -48.99 -19.13 -6.93
CA PRO A 32 -48.28 -18.28 -7.88
C PRO A 32 -47.73 -17.04 -7.19
N LEU A 33 -46.50 -16.67 -7.55
CA LEU A 33 -45.83 -15.48 -7.02
C LEU A 33 -46.54 -14.22 -7.51
N LYS A 34 -47.12 -13.45 -6.60
CA LYS A 34 -47.81 -12.18 -6.92
C LYS A 34 -46.86 -11.01 -6.75
N GLU A 35 -46.93 -10.07 -7.68
CA GLU A 35 -46.22 -8.79 -7.59
C GLU A 35 -47.11 -7.74 -6.91
N TYR A 36 -46.58 -7.07 -5.89
CA TYR A 36 -47.25 -5.98 -5.19
C TYR A 36 -46.39 -4.72 -5.24
N ARG A 37 -47.03 -3.56 -5.33
CA ARG A 37 -46.37 -2.25 -5.27
C ARG A 37 -46.71 -1.58 -3.95
N LEU A 38 -45.70 -1.29 -3.13
CA LEU A 38 -45.93 -0.58 -1.86
C LEU A 38 -46.19 0.91 -2.14
N ASN A 39 -47.33 1.41 -1.66
CA ASN A 39 -47.77 2.79 -1.89
C ASN A 39 -47.22 3.80 -0.86
N THR A 40 -46.73 3.31 0.28
CA THR A 40 -46.34 4.11 1.44
C THR A 40 -44.84 4.01 1.70
N VAL A 41 -44.32 4.89 2.56
CA VAL A 41 -42.97 4.72 3.11
C VAL A 41 -42.87 3.34 3.79
N THR A 42 -41.74 2.66 3.56
CA THR A 42 -41.52 1.25 3.92
C THR A 42 -40.29 1.15 4.81
N TYR A 43 -40.43 0.49 5.97
CA TYR A 43 -39.33 0.27 6.92
C TYR A 43 -38.18 -0.53 6.27
N GLY A 44 -36.95 -0.32 6.76
CA GLY A 44 -35.75 -0.97 6.22
C GLY A 44 -35.14 -0.30 4.98
N VAL A 45 -35.85 0.62 4.31
CA VAL A 45 -35.26 1.47 3.25
C VAL A 45 -34.53 2.65 3.89
N ALA A 46 -33.29 2.92 3.47
CA ALA A 46 -32.41 3.93 4.09
C ALA A 46 -32.99 5.36 4.09
N SER A 47 -33.81 5.72 3.10
CA SER A 47 -34.46 7.04 3.03
C SER A 47 -35.70 7.18 3.92
N SER A 48 -36.26 6.08 4.41
CA SER A 48 -37.55 6.10 5.13
C SER A 48 -37.55 6.93 6.41
N PRO A 49 -36.55 6.86 7.31
CA PRO A 49 -36.50 7.71 8.50
C PRO A 49 -36.47 9.21 8.15
N PHE A 50 -35.69 9.59 7.14
CA PHE A 50 -35.65 10.98 6.65
C PHE A 50 -37.01 11.44 6.11
N LEU A 51 -37.65 10.64 5.25
CA LEU A 51 -38.97 10.95 4.69
C LEU A 51 -40.03 11.08 5.80
N ALA A 52 -39.95 10.23 6.82
CA ALA A 52 -40.89 10.26 7.94
C ALA A 52 -40.72 11.51 8.81
N CYS A 53 -39.50 11.79 9.29
CA CYS A 53 -39.22 12.99 10.08
C CYS A 53 -39.48 14.28 9.28
N ARG A 54 -39.12 14.32 7.99
CA ARG A 54 -39.37 15.50 7.14
C ARG A 54 -40.86 15.73 6.88
N SER A 55 -41.67 14.67 6.82
CA SER A 55 -43.14 14.80 6.70
C SER A 55 -43.77 15.42 7.95
N LEU A 56 -43.31 15.04 9.15
CA LEU A 56 -43.75 15.70 10.39
C LEU A 56 -43.24 17.16 10.48
N GLN A 57 -41.98 17.43 10.15
CA GLN A 57 -41.50 18.81 10.08
C GLN A 57 -42.33 19.66 9.11
N ARG A 58 -42.70 19.09 7.95
CA ARG A 58 -43.54 19.79 6.97
C ARG A 58 -44.96 20.04 7.48
N LEU A 59 -45.53 19.12 8.25
CA LEU A 59 -46.81 19.32 8.93
C LEU A 59 -46.75 20.49 9.94
N ALA A 60 -45.63 20.66 10.66
CA ALA A 60 -45.42 21.83 11.52
C ALA A 60 -45.19 23.14 10.75
N GLU A 61 -44.62 23.09 9.54
CA GLU A 61 -44.49 24.25 8.65
C GLU A 61 -45.84 24.68 8.07
N ASP A 62 -46.67 23.73 7.60
CA ASP A 62 -47.91 24.00 6.86
C ASP A 62 -49.11 24.31 7.78
N GLU A 63 -49.27 23.57 8.88
CA GLU A 63 -50.47 23.62 9.73
C GLU A 63 -50.17 24.10 11.17
N GLY A 64 -48.89 24.28 11.51
CA GLY A 64 -48.46 24.54 12.89
C GLY A 64 -48.80 25.92 13.45
N GLU A 65 -49.08 26.94 12.64
CA GLU A 65 -49.43 28.29 13.14
C GLU A 65 -50.73 28.30 13.96
N SER A 66 -51.68 27.43 13.63
CA SER A 66 -52.93 27.25 14.39
C SER A 66 -52.72 26.53 15.73
N TYR A 67 -51.56 25.91 15.94
CA TYR A 67 -51.26 25.03 17.07
C TYR A 67 -49.83 25.28 17.61
N PRO A 68 -49.52 26.49 18.11
CA PRO A 68 -48.15 26.92 18.39
C PRO A 68 -47.40 26.05 19.40
N ILE A 69 -48.10 25.48 20.40
CA ILE A 69 -47.49 24.58 21.39
C ILE A 69 -47.13 23.25 20.72
N ALA A 70 -48.05 22.69 19.93
CA ALA A 70 -47.81 21.46 19.19
C ALA A 70 -46.73 21.63 18.11
N LYS A 71 -46.69 22.77 17.40
CA LYS A 71 -45.65 23.12 16.43
C LYS A 71 -44.26 23.05 17.05
N ARG A 72 -44.08 23.68 18.22
CA ARG A 72 -42.82 23.61 18.98
C ARG A 72 -42.45 22.15 19.30
N ILE A 73 -43.39 21.42 19.87
CA ILE A 73 -43.21 20.01 20.28
C ILE A 73 -42.87 19.11 19.08
N LEU A 74 -43.52 19.31 17.92
CA LEU A 74 -43.26 18.54 16.70
C LEU A 74 -41.84 18.74 16.15
N LEU A 75 -41.25 19.92 16.39
CA LEU A 75 -39.92 20.29 15.91
C LEU A 75 -38.79 19.93 16.90
N SER A 76 -39.06 19.90 18.22
CA SER A 76 -38.03 19.68 19.25
C SER A 76 -38.17 18.43 20.13
N ASP A 77 -39.36 17.81 20.18
CA ASP A 77 -39.72 16.80 21.19
C ASP A 77 -40.18 15.46 20.57
N VAL A 78 -40.02 15.30 19.25
CA VAL A 78 -40.35 14.06 18.50
C VAL A 78 -39.08 13.36 18.03
N TYR A 79 -38.97 12.06 18.32
CA TYR A 79 -37.90 11.21 17.84
C TYR A 79 -38.49 10.01 17.08
N VAL A 80 -38.40 10.07 15.75
CA VAL A 80 -39.04 9.08 14.85
C VAL A 80 -40.55 9.00 15.13
N ASP A 81 -41.04 7.91 15.68
CA ASP A 81 -42.44 7.65 16.05
C ASP A 81 -42.76 7.97 17.53
N ASP A 82 -41.76 8.21 18.38
CA ASP A 82 -41.95 8.57 19.79
C ASP A 82 -42.11 10.10 19.98
N VAL A 83 -43.20 10.51 20.64
CA VAL A 83 -43.44 11.90 21.08
C VAL A 83 -43.17 12.00 22.59
N VAL A 84 -42.09 12.67 22.99
CA VAL A 84 -41.61 12.73 24.38
C VAL A 84 -41.43 14.18 24.84
N THR A 85 -42.51 14.75 25.37
CA THR A 85 -42.58 16.14 25.87
C THR A 85 -42.94 16.20 27.35
N GLY A 86 -42.78 17.39 27.96
CA GLY A 86 -43.13 17.69 29.34
C GLY A 86 -43.54 19.15 29.51
N CYS A 87 -44.27 19.46 30.59
CA CYS A 87 -44.81 20.79 30.90
C CYS A 87 -44.64 21.10 32.40
N ALA A 88 -44.78 22.36 32.77
CA ALA A 88 -44.64 22.81 34.17
C ALA A 88 -45.92 22.55 34.99
N SER A 89 -47.11 22.80 34.41
CA SER A 89 -48.40 22.55 35.05
C SER A 89 -49.20 21.43 34.35
N LEU A 90 -50.29 20.99 35.00
CA LEU A 90 -51.25 20.04 34.41
C LEU A 90 -52.09 20.69 33.31
N GLU A 91 -52.46 21.96 33.46
CA GLU A 91 -53.25 22.71 32.47
C GLU A 91 -52.47 22.89 31.16
N ASP A 92 -51.19 23.28 31.25
CA ASP A 92 -50.29 23.34 30.10
C ASP A 92 -50.18 21.98 29.39
N ALA A 93 -50.09 20.90 30.16
CA ALA A 93 -50.01 19.54 29.62
C ALA A 93 -51.30 19.11 28.91
N GLN A 94 -52.47 19.48 29.45
CA GLN A 94 -53.77 19.26 28.81
C GLN A 94 -53.89 20.06 27.52
N GLN A 95 -53.50 21.35 27.52
CA GLN A 95 -53.52 22.19 26.32
C GLN A 95 -52.55 21.67 25.25
N ALA A 96 -51.33 21.29 25.64
CA ALA A 96 -50.33 20.69 24.76
C ALA A 96 -50.86 19.41 24.12
N LYS A 97 -51.39 18.47 24.92
CA LYS A 97 -52.00 17.22 24.45
C LYS A 97 -53.10 17.48 23.41
N SER A 98 -54.02 18.40 23.69
CA SER A 98 -55.12 18.75 22.79
C SER A 98 -54.63 19.34 21.46
N GLN A 99 -53.67 20.27 21.49
CA GLN A 99 -53.07 20.82 20.27
C GLN A 99 -52.29 19.76 19.48
N ILE A 100 -51.56 18.86 20.17
CA ILE A 100 -50.80 17.76 19.55
C ILE A 100 -51.76 16.83 18.80
N ILE A 101 -52.83 16.36 19.43
CA ILE A 101 -53.82 15.49 18.79
C ILE A 101 -54.44 16.19 17.57
N ALA A 102 -54.80 17.47 17.70
CA ALA A 102 -55.35 18.24 16.58
C ALA A 102 -54.35 18.35 15.40
N LEU A 103 -53.10 18.76 15.65
CA LEU A 103 -52.09 18.94 14.60
C LEU A 103 -51.72 17.62 13.91
N PHE A 104 -51.48 16.53 14.65
CA PHE A 104 -51.20 15.22 14.06
C PHE A 104 -52.37 14.70 13.20
N ASN A 105 -53.63 14.94 13.63
CA ASN A 105 -54.81 14.61 12.83
C ASN A 105 -54.90 15.36 11.49
N ARG A 106 -54.40 16.61 11.40
CA ARG A 106 -54.33 17.34 10.11
C ARG A 106 -53.44 16.61 9.09
N GLY A 107 -52.38 15.95 9.56
CA GLY A 107 -51.52 15.09 8.75
C GLY A 107 -51.98 13.63 8.61
N CYS A 108 -53.20 13.29 9.06
CA CYS A 108 -53.72 11.92 9.14
C CYS A 108 -52.89 10.96 10.02
N PHE A 109 -52.05 11.48 10.90
CA PHE A 109 -51.25 10.68 11.83
C PHE A 109 -52.04 10.42 13.12
N GLN A 110 -52.23 9.14 13.46
CA GLN A 110 -52.90 8.75 14.71
C GLN A 110 -51.89 8.51 15.84
N LEU A 111 -52.06 9.20 16.96
CA LEU A 111 -51.28 8.96 18.18
C LEU A 111 -51.95 7.89 19.06
N ARG A 112 -51.14 7.00 19.62
CA ARG A 112 -51.56 5.92 20.53
C ARG A 112 -50.55 5.74 21.66
N LYS A 113 -50.76 4.73 22.52
CA LYS A 113 -49.88 4.39 23.64
C LYS A 113 -49.57 5.61 24.52
N TRP A 114 -50.61 6.38 24.88
CA TRP A 114 -50.42 7.53 25.76
C TRP A 114 -50.01 7.10 27.17
N VAL A 115 -49.01 7.80 27.70
CA VAL A 115 -48.40 7.55 29.02
C VAL A 115 -48.03 8.88 29.67
N SER A 116 -48.28 8.99 30.97
CA SER A 116 -48.03 10.18 31.79
C SER A 116 -47.60 9.76 33.20
N ASN A 117 -46.78 10.57 33.87
CA ASN A 117 -46.51 10.45 35.31
C ASN A 117 -47.70 10.92 36.18
N LYS A 118 -48.59 11.74 35.59
CA LYS A 118 -49.87 12.17 36.16
C LYS A 118 -51.03 11.43 35.47
N SER A 119 -51.75 10.57 36.19
CA SER A 119 -52.93 9.85 35.70
C SER A 119 -54.07 10.78 35.25
N GLU A 120 -54.21 11.94 35.92
CA GLU A 120 -55.15 13.02 35.61
C GLU A 120 -55.06 13.53 34.16
N LEU A 121 -53.92 13.35 33.48
CA LEU A 121 -53.73 13.75 32.08
C LEU A 121 -54.33 12.77 31.07
N LEU A 122 -54.69 11.56 31.49
CA LEU A 122 -55.14 10.45 30.63
C LEU A 122 -56.63 10.11 30.78
N SER A 123 -57.35 10.76 31.70
CA SER A 123 -58.74 10.43 32.06
C SER A 123 -59.79 10.72 30.98
N ASP A 124 -59.46 11.59 30.04
CA ASP A 124 -60.28 12.03 28.90
C ASP A 124 -59.96 11.28 27.59
N LEU A 125 -58.98 10.37 27.61
CA LEU A 125 -58.59 9.56 26.45
C LEU A 125 -59.24 8.17 26.51
N PRO A 126 -59.71 7.60 25.37
CA PRO A 126 -60.22 6.24 25.34
C PRO A 126 -59.13 5.22 25.73
N ALA A 127 -59.51 4.21 26.52
CA ALA A 127 -58.59 3.21 27.06
C ALA A 127 -57.75 2.49 25.98
N GLU A 128 -58.32 2.27 24.78
CA GLU A 128 -57.64 1.66 23.62
C GLU A 128 -56.43 2.46 23.09
N VAL A 129 -56.43 3.77 23.34
CA VAL A 129 -55.40 4.72 22.86
C VAL A 129 -54.36 4.98 23.95
N CYS A 130 -54.68 4.65 25.21
CA CYS A 130 -53.78 4.63 26.36
C CYS A 130 -53.02 3.30 26.46
N LEU A 131 -51.92 3.29 27.20
CA LEU A 131 -51.13 2.08 27.44
C LEU A 131 -51.64 1.30 28.66
N THR A 132 -52.70 0.51 28.48
CA THR A 132 -53.12 -0.50 29.46
C THR A 132 -52.29 -1.77 29.30
N GLY A 133 -51.58 -2.20 30.36
CA GLY A 133 -51.01 -3.55 30.55
C GLY A 133 -50.45 -4.27 29.30
N THR A 134 -49.14 -4.18 29.10
CA THR A 134 -48.31 -4.95 28.13
C THR A 134 -48.96 -6.12 27.39
N VAL A 135 -49.20 -5.95 26.09
CA VAL A 135 -49.04 -7.07 25.13
C VAL A 135 -47.55 -7.19 24.82
N SER A 136 -46.83 -7.87 25.70
CA SER A 136 -45.47 -8.37 25.49
C SER A 136 -45.55 -9.89 25.38
N LEU A 137 -44.84 -10.49 24.41
CA LEU A 137 -44.74 -11.96 24.30
C LEU A 137 -43.78 -12.55 25.35
N ASP A 138 -43.05 -11.72 26.09
CA ASP A 138 -42.29 -12.09 27.27
C ASP A 138 -43.14 -11.85 28.52
N GLU A 139 -43.55 -12.93 29.20
CA GLU A 139 -44.25 -12.89 30.49
C GLU A 139 -43.32 -12.40 31.62
N SER A 140 -43.58 -11.21 32.16
CA SER A 140 -43.27 -10.86 33.57
C SER A 140 -43.86 -9.50 33.96
N ASP A 141 -44.61 -9.49 35.06
CA ASP A 141 -45.37 -8.34 35.56
C ASP A 141 -44.50 -7.16 35.97
N SER A 142 -44.44 -6.11 35.14
CA SER A 142 -44.09 -4.78 35.62
C SER A 142 -44.71 -3.68 34.75
N LYS A 143 -45.19 -2.62 35.40
CA LYS A 143 -45.74 -1.39 34.76
C LYS A 143 -44.63 -0.53 34.11
N THR A 144 -43.55 -1.13 33.64
CA THR A 144 -42.35 -0.44 33.14
C THR A 144 -42.36 -0.35 31.63
N LEU A 145 -42.13 0.85 31.10
CA LEU A 145 -42.27 1.17 29.68
C LEU A 145 -40.94 1.60 29.10
N LYS A 146 -40.71 1.37 27.81
CA LYS A 146 -39.48 1.82 27.13
C LYS A 146 -39.69 3.19 26.51
N VAL A 147 -38.78 4.12 26.81
CA VAL A 147 -38.72 5.50 26.31
C VAL A 147 -37.37 5.67 25.64
N LEU A 148 -37.35 5.83 24.30
CA LEU A 148 -36.10 5.96 23.52
C LEU A 148 -35.06 4.85 23.81
N GLY A 149 -35.53 3.66 24.20
CA GLY A 149 -34.72 2.47 24.52
C GLY A 149 -34.41 2.24 26.02
N LEU A 150 -34.46 3.28 26.87
CA LEU A 150 -34.34 3.12 28.33
C LEU A 150 -35.69 2.70 28.94
N LYS A 151 -35.70 1.99 30.07
CA LYS A 151 -36.96 1.79 30.82
C LYS A 151 -37.27 3.03 31.67
N TRP A 152 -38.55 3.34 31.78
CA TRP A 152 -39.13 4.40 32.60
C TRP A 152 -40.28 3.82 33.42
N ASP A 153 -40.33 4.18 34.71
CA ASP A 153 -41.51 4.03 35.55
C ASP A 153 -42.22 5.40 35.63
N PRO A 154 -43.43 5.52 35.07
CA PRO A 154 -44.19 6.76 35.17
C PRO A 154 -44.57 7.14 36.60
N THR A 155 -44.73 6.18 37.51
CA THR A 155 -45.25 6.45 38.86
C THR A 155 -44.20 7.10 39.78
N SER A 156 -42.94 6.64 39.72
CA SER A 156 -41.79 7.26 40.40
C SER A 156 -41.02 8.27 39.54
N ASP A 157 -41.50 8.53 38.32
CA ASP A 157 -40.86 9.36 37.28
C ASP A 157 -39.34 9.12 37.13
N SER A 158 -38.94 7.85 37.14
CA SER A 158 -37.54 7.42 37.20
C SER A 158 -37.16 6.50 36.05
N PHE A 159 -35.93 6.63 35.56
CA PHE A 159 -35.31 5.70 34.63
C PHE A 159 -34.80 4.44 35.33
N LEU A 160 -34.77 3.36 34.56
CA LEU A 160 -34.56 1.98 34.96
C LEU A 160 -33.68 1.26 33.93
N PHE A 161 -32.90 0.28 34.40
CA PHE A 161 -32.17 -0.65 33.53
C PHE A 161 -32.78 -2.06 33.60
N GLU A 162 -33.09 -2.63 32.44
CA GLU A 162 -33.48 -4.03 32.31
C GLU A 162 -32.26 -4.87 32.01
N ILE A 163 -31.88 -5.72 32.98
CA ILE A 163 -30.76 -6.64 32.84
C ILE A 163 -31.29 -8.05 33.02
N LYS A 164 -31.31 -8.81 31.91
CA LYS A 164 -31.57 -10.24 31.90
C LYS A 164 -30.22 -10.96 31.90
N ALA A 165 -29.83 -11.53 33.02
CA ALA A 165 -28.65 -12.40 33.08
C ALA A 165 -28.83 -13.60 32.14
N ILE A 166 -27.77 -13.96 31.43
CA ILE A 166 -27.69 -15.19 30.66
C ILE A 166 -26.53 -15.99 31.22
N ASP A 167 -26.77 -17.24 31.63
CA ASP A 167 -25.69 -18.15 31.98
C ASP A 167 -25.01 -18.64 30.70
N ARG A 168 -23.74 -18.24 30.53
CA ARG A 168 -22.92 -18.48 29.34
C ARG A 168 -21.46 -18.54 29.76
N ILE A 169 -20.74 -19.49 29.18
CA ILE A 169 -19.30 -19.66 29.39
C ILE A 169 -18.57 -18.33 29.09
N CYS A 170 -17.66 -17.94 29.98
CA CYS A 170 -16.83 -16.76 29.81
C CYS A 170 -15.95 -16.91 28.55
N THR A 171 -16.21 -16.07 27.55
CA THR A 171 -15.51 -16.02 26.26
C THR A 171 -15.50 -14.57 25.78
N LYS A 172 -14.60 -14.23 24.85
CA LYS A 172 -14.58 -12.89 24.24
C LYS A 172 -15.94 -12.55 23.59
N ARG A 173 -16.63 -13.55 23.01
CA ARG A 173 -17.99 -13.38 22.45
C ARG A 173 -19.05 -13.10 23.52
N SER A 174 -19.09 -13.85 24.62
CA SER A 174 -20.13 -13.66 25.65
C SER A 174 -19.99 -12.32 26.37
N ILE A 175 -18.77 -11.92 26.73
CA ILE A 175 -18.48 -10.61 27.34
C ILE A 175 -18.96 -9.47 26.44
N LEU A 176 -18.63 -9.51 25.14
CA LEU A 176 -19.03 -8.47 24.19
C LEU A 176 -20.56 -8.48 23.93
N SER A 177 -21.19 -9.66 23.93
CA SER A 177 -22.64 -9.83 23.79
C SER A 177 -23.41 -9.21 24.96
N GLU A 178 -22.95 -9.39 26.20
CA GLU A 178 -23.59 -8.77 27.37
C GLU A 178 -23.34 -7.27 27.43
N LEU A 179 -22.11 -6.82 27.14
CA LEU A 179 -21.80 -5.38 27.04
C LEU A 179 -22.70 -4.67 26.01
N ALA A 180 -22.98 -5.30 24.86
CA ALA A 180 -23.84 -4.74 23.82
C ALA A 180 -25.34 -4.74 24.18
N ARG A 181 -25.77 -5.49 25.21
CA ARG A 181 -27.15 -5.50 25.73
C ARG A 181 -27.42 -4.34 26.71
N ILE A 182 -26.38 -3.77 27.31
CA ILE A 182 -26.49 -2.61 28.21
C ILE A 182 -26.71 -1.35 27.35
N PHE A 183 -27.97 -0.99 27.15
CA PHE A 183 -28.36 0.24 26.46
C PHE A 183 -28.32 1.42 27.41
N ASP A 184 -27.23 2.19 27.38
CA ASP A 184 -27.00 3.38 28.19
C ASP A 184 -26.55 4.56 27.31
N PRO A 185 -27.50 5.36 26.76
CA PRO A 185 -27.18 6.46 25.84
C PRO A 185 -26.63 7.70 26.55
N LEU A 186 -26.91 7.87 27.85
CA LEU A 186 -26.47 9.03 28.65
C LEU A 186 -25.22 8.75 29.50
N GLY A 187 -24.79 7.50 29.61
CA GLY A 187 -23.56 7.12 30.32
C GLY A 187 -23.73 6.97 31.83
N PHE A 188 -24.94 6.76 32.35
CA PHE A 188 -25.19 6.57 33.78
C PHE A 188 -24.44 5.35 34.36
N LEU A 189 -24.20 4.33 33.53
CA LEU A 189 -23.46 3.11 33.83
C LEU A 189 -22.07 3.10 33.17
N SER A 190 -21.52 4.25 32.75
CA SER A 190 -20.17 4.34 32.18
C SER A 190 -19.09 3.62 33.01
N PRO A 191 -19.02 3.73 34.35
CA PRO A 191 -18.03 3.00 35.16
C PRO A 191 -18.12 1.48 35.00
N VAL A 192 -19.34 0.94 34.99
CA VAL A 192 -19.63 -0.49 34.82
C VAL A 192 -19.26 -0.93 33.40
N THR A 193 -19.70 -0.19 32.38
CA THR A 193 -19.38 -0.57 30.99
C THR A 193 -17.89 -0.44 30.68
N ILE A 194 -17.16 0.47 31.32
CA ILE A 194 -15.70 0.60 31.17
C ILE A 194 -14.96 -0.61 31.76
N HIS A 195 -15.39 -1.12 32.91
CA HIS A 195 -14.81 -2.34 33.48
C HIS A 195 -14.94 -3.52 32.50
N ALA A 196 -16.11 -3.74 31.90
CA ALA A 196 -16.27 -4.78 30.87
C ALA A 196 -15.46 -4.48 29.57
N LYS A 197 -15.34 -3.22 29.15
CA LYS A 197 -14.54 -2.82 27.99
C LYS A 197 -13.03 -3.02 28.22
N SER A 198 -12.52 -2.83 29.44
CA SER A 198 -11.11 -3.06 29.77
C SER A 198 -10.77 -4.55 29.80
N LEU A 199 -11.66 -5.41 30.29
CA LEU A 199 -11.54 -6.88 30.15
C LEU A 199 -11.46 -7.29 28.67
N ILE A 200 -12.34 -6.75 27.81
CA ILE A 200 -12.27 -6.97 26.36
C ILE A 200 -10.92 -6.52 25.79
N GLN A 201 -10.41 -5.34 26.17
CA GLN A 201 -9.09 -4.87 25.73
C GLN A 201 -7.96 -5.82 26.16
N LYS A 202 -7.98 -6.31 27.41
CA LYS A 202 -7.01 -7.29 27.92
C LYS A 202 -7.03 -8.58 27.07
N LEU A 203 -8.22 -9.07 26.69
CA LEU A 203 -8.36 -10.22 25.78
C LEU A 203 -7.92 -9.95 24.33
N TRP A 204 -7.89 -8.70 23.87
CA TRP A 204 -7.27 -8.32 22.59
C TRP A 204 -5.75 -8.30 22.67
N ILE A 205 -5.18 -7.75 23.75
CA ILE A 205 -3.73 -7.72 23.99
C ILE A 205 -3.17 -9.15 24.09
N LEU A 206 -3.90 -10.06 24.75
CA LEU A 206 -3.52 -11.47 24.89
C LEU A 206 -3.74 -12.32 23.62
N GLY A 207 -4.30 -11.76 22.54
CA GLY A 207 -4.48 -12.47 21.26
C GLY A 207 -5.50 -13.63 21.26
N ILE A 208 -6.37 -13.71 22.28
CA ILE A 208 -7.30 -14.84 22.49
C ILE A 208 -8.40 -14.87 21.42
N GLY A 209 -8.81 -16.07 21.00
CA GLY A 209 -9.90 -16.28 20.04
C GLY A 209 -11.28 -15.80 20.52
N TRP A 210 -12.29 -15.83 19.64
CA TRP A 210 -13.65 -15.39 19.98
C TRP A 210 -14.34 -16.27 21.03
N ASP A 211 -14.19 -17.59 20.86
CA ASP A 211 -14.86 -18.64 21.65
C ASP A 211 -13.86 -19.47 22.48
N GLN A 212 -12.63 -18.96 22.61
CA GLN A 212 -11.56 -19.57 23.40
C GLN A 212 -11.67 -19.12 24.86
N THR A 213 -11.43 -20.06 25.78
CA THR A 213 -11.39 -19.83 27.24
C THR A 213 -10.36 -18.75 27.61
N PRO A 214 -10.77 -17.67 28.31
CA PRO A 214 -9.88 -16.67 28.89
C PRO A 214 -8.95 -17.21 29.99
N PRO A 215 -7.94 -16.43 30.45
CA PRO A 215 -7.18 -16.78 31.64
C PRO A 215 -8.06 -16.67 32.90
N ASP A 216 -7.77 -17.47 33.92
CA ASP A 216 -8.58 -17.56 35.15
C ASP A 216 -8.80 -16.22 35.85
N GLU A 217 -7.85 -15.29 35.74
CA GLU A 217 -7.98 -13.92 36.27
C GLU A 217 -9.15 -13.17 35.62
N VAL A 218 -9.30 -13.27 34.30
CA VAL A 218 -10.40 -12.65 33.55
C VAL A 218 -11.70 -13.40 33.80
N ILE A 219 -11.65 -14.74 33.94
CA ILE A 219 -12.83 -15.54 34.29
C ILE A 219 -13.37 -15.13 35.66
N ARG A 220 -12.50 -15.00 36.69
CA ARG A 220 -12.91 -14.54 38.02
C ARG A 220 -13.53 -13.14 37.98
N ALA A 221 -12.84 -12.17 37.37
CA ALA A 221 -13.34 -10.80 37.25
C ALA A 221 -14.70 -10.73 36.51
N TRP A 222 -14.83 -11.48 35.41
CA TRP A 222 -16.08 -11.54 34.65
C TRP A 222 -17.22 -12.21 35.43
N ASN A 223 -16.97 -13.32 36.12
CA ASN A 223 -17.99 -14.02 36.90
C ASN A 223 -18.50 -13.15 38.06
N THR A 224 -17.62 -12.39 38.73
CA THR A 224 -18.02 -11.39 39.74
C THR A 224 -18.85 -10.26 39.13
N TYR A 225 -18.44 -9.74 37.96
CA TYR A 225 -19.21 -8.73 37.23
C TYR A 225 -20.60 -9.24 36.83
N GLN A 226 -20.70 -10.47 36.29
CA GLN A 226 -21.92 -11.07 35.77
C GLN A 226 -22.94 -11.39 36.86
N THR A 227 -22.50 -11.89 38.02
CA THR A 227 -23.41 -12.18 39.16
C THR A 227 -23.99 -10.90 39.76
N GLN A 228 -23.19 -9.85 39.89
CA GLN A 228 -23.65 -8.55 40.41
C GLN A 228 -24.49 -7.77 39.38
N LEU A 229 -24.38 -8.06 38.08
CA LEU A 229 -25.02 -7.27 37.03
C LEU A 229 -26.55 -7.14 37.22
N LEU A 230 -27.21 -8.19 37.73
CA LEU A 230 -28.66 -8.18 38.04
C LEU A 230 -29.05 -7.10 39.05
N GLN A 231 -28.15 -6.71 39.96
CA GLN A 231 -28.44 -5.74 41.02
C GLN A 231 -28.72 -4.33 40.47
N LEU A 232 -28.20 -3.98 39.28
CA LEU A 232 -28.49 -2.69 38.63
C LEU A 232 -29.97 -2.53 38.22
N SER A 233 -30.76 -3.60 38.21
CA SER A 233 -32.23 -3.50 38.06
C SER A 233 -32.91 -2.80 39.24
N GLN A 234 -32.24 -2.68 40.39
CA GLN A 234 -32.68 -1.93 41.57
C GLN A 234 -32.43 -0.42 41.43
N LEU A 235 -31.56 0.00 40.52
CA LEU A 235 -31.22 1.40 40.31
C LEU A 235 -32.44 2.21 39.87
N ARG A 236 -32.60 3.41 40.43
CA ARG A 236 -33.65 4.38 40.09
C ARG A 236 -32.97 5.73 39.85
N ILE A 237 -33.07 6.26 38.63
CA ILE A 237 -32.47 7.56 38.28
C ILE A 237 -33.60 8.55 38.01
N PRO A 238 -33.75 9.63 38.81
CA PRO A 238 -34.80 10.63 38.59
C PRO A 238 -34.73 11.23 37.18
N ARG A 239 -35.85 11.22 36.43
CA ARG A 239 -35.92 11.83 35.10
C ARG A 239 -36.01 13.36 35.17
N LYS A 240 -36.71 13.90 36.17
CA LYS A 240 -36.85 15.35 36.41
C LYS A 240 -35.58 15.88 37.09
N ILE A 241 -34.73 16.57 36.32
CA ILE A 241 -33.51 17.25 36.80
C ILE A 241 -33.73 18.73 37.15
N THR A 242 -34.98 19.21 37.10
CA THR A 242 -35.36 20.59 37.43
C THR A 242 -36.16 20.66 38.73
N CYS A 243 -36.10 21.79 39.42
CA CYS A 243 -36.95 22.09 40.57
C CYS A 243 -38.02 23.13 40.20
N GLU A 244 -39.00 23.35 41.08
CA GLU A 244 -39.86 24.52 41.01
C GLU A 244 -39.14 25.73 41.64
N ASN A 245 -39.50 26.95 41.25
CA ASN A 245 -38.95 28.22 41.78
C ASN A 245 -37.42 28.31 41.77
N VAL A 246 -36.76 27.85 40.70
CA VAL A 246 -35.29 27.86 40.60
C VAL A 246 -34.74 29.29 40.58
N ARG A 247 -33.74 29.54 41.44
CA ARG A 247 -32.92 30.76 41.49
C ARG A 247 -31.77 30.73 40.49
N SER A 248 -31.10 29.58 40.33
CA SER A 248 -29.99 29.43 39.40
C SER A 248 -29.74 27.98 38.96
N TYR A 249 -29.17 27.83 37.77
CA TYR A 249 -28.68 26.59 37.17
C TYR A 249 -27.19 26.69 36.85
N GLU A 250 -26.38 25.80 37.42
CA GLU A 250 -24.93 25.77 37.18
C GLU A 250 -24.51 24.38 36.65
N LEU A 251 -23.66 24.36 35.61
CA LEU A 251 -23.10 23.11 35.08
C LEU A 251 -21.71 22.86 35.67
N HIS A 252 -21.51 21.66 36.21
CA HIS A 252 -20.24 21.22 36.78
C HIS A 252 -19.73 20.00 36.01
N GLY A 253 -18.67 20.22 35.23
CA GLY A 253 -18.00 19.21 34.45
C GLY A 253 -16.74 18.69 35.16
N PHE A 254 -16.54 17.37 35.18
CA PHE A 254 -15.37 16.73 35.79
C PHE A 254 -14.66 15.86 34.74
N ALA A 255 -13.33 15.92 34.70
CA ALA A 255 -12.49 15.14 33.79
C ALA A 255 -11.39 14.40 34.54
N ASP A 256 -11.12 13.15 34.13
CA ASP A 256 -10.02 12.34 34.64
C ASP A 256 -9.52 11.30 33.62
N SER A 257 -8.29 10.82 33.78
CA SER A 257 -7.78 9.64 33.11
C SER A 257 -6.91 8.74 33.98
N SER A 258 -7.04 7.44 33.78
CA SER A 258 -6.12 6.42 34.26
C SER A 258 -5.32 5.80 33.09
N GLU A 259 -4.48 4.81 33.39
CA GLU A 259 -3.83 3.99 32.36
C GLU A 259 -4.81 3.10 31.55
N THR A 260 -6.03 2.87 32.05
CA THR A 260 -7.00 1.95 31.43
C THR A 260 -8.08 2.69 30.62
N ALA A 261 -8.64 3.78 31.15
CA ALA A 261 -9.64 4.60 30.47
C ALA A 261 -9.53 6.08 30.87
N TYR A 262 -10.17 6.95 30.09
CA TYR A 262 -10.36 8.37 30.40
C TYR A 262 -11.84 8.73 30.28
N GLY A 263 -12.30 9.63 31.16
CA GLY A 263 -13.72 9.89 31.39
C GLY A 263 -14.03 11.37 31.60
N ALA A 264 -15.28 11.71 31.32
CA ALA A 264 -15.87 13.01 31.58
C ALA A 264 -17.29 12.83 32.15
N VAL A 265 -17.66 13.64 33.13
CA VAL A 265 -18.95 13.59 33.83
C VAL A 265 -19.51 15.00 33.92
N ILE A 266 -20.82 15.18 33.73
CA ILE A 266 -21.48 16.49 33.90
C ILE A 266 -22.63 16.37 34.88
N PHE A 267 -22.60 17.23 35.89
CA PHE A 267 -23.65 17.45 36.86
C PHE A 267 -24.34 18.79 36.63
N LEU A 268 -25.63 18.84 36.94
CA LEU A 268 -26.42 20.07 37.05
C LEU A 268 -26.64 20.37 38.52
N ARG A 269 -26.14 21.51 38.98
CA ARG A 269 -26.42 22.07 40.31
C ARG A 269 -27.59 23.04 40.16
N VAL A 270 -28.64 22.80 40.93
CA VAL A 270 -29.89 23.59 40.93
C VAL A 270 -30.05 24.21 42.31
N THR A 271 -30.23 25.52 42.37
CA THR A 271 -30.54 26.24 43.62
C THR A 271 -31.98 26.73 43.58
N ASP A 272 -32.81 26.28 44.52
CA ASP A 272 -34.19 26.78 44.73
C ASP A 272 -34.16 28.22 45.27
N ALA A 273 -35.25 28.99 45.11
CA ALA A 273 -35.45 30.30 45.72
C ALA A 273 -35.25 30.31 47.25
N LYS A 274 -35.45 29.16 47.91
CA LYS A 274 -35.18 28.95 49.34
C LYS A 274 -33.69 28.72 49.67
N GLY A 275 -32.79 28.78 48.69
CA GLY A 275 -31.36 28.49 48.85
C GLY A 275 -31.03 26.99 48.93
N GLN A 276 -32.02 26.10 48.79
CA GLN A 276 -31.79 24.66 48.87
C GLN A 276 -31.13 24.16 47.57
N VAL A 277 -29.97 23.51 47.70
CA VAL A 277 -29.17 23.01 46.57
C VAL A 277 -29.51 21.55 46.28
N ARG A 278 -29.63 21.19 45.00
CA ARG A 278 -29.72 19.80 44.53
C ARG A 278 -28.78 19.58 43.36
N VAL A 279 -28.12 18.42 43.34
CA VAL A 279 -27.17 18.05 42.29
C VAL A 279 -27.70 16.82 41.57
N PHE A 280 -27.72 16.87 40.23
CA PHE A 280 -28.18 15.78 39.37
C PHE A 280 -27.10 15.39 38.36
N LEU A 281 -26.78 14.10 38.27
CA LEU A 281 -25.98 13.57 37.17
C LEU A 281 -26.76 13.70 35.84
N VAL A 282 -26.25 14.50 34.90
CA VAL A 282 -26.90 14.74 33.61
C VAL A 282 -26.50 13.67 32.60
N CYS A 283 -25.19 13.46 32.45
CA CYS A 283 -24.62 12.46 31.56
C CYS A 283 -23.14 12.24 31.89
N SER A 284 -22.57 11.15 31.38
CA SER A 284 -21.13 10.95 31.37
C SER A 284 -20.68 10.28 30.08
N LYS A 285 -19.37 10.28 29.84
CA LYS A 285 -18.76 9.62 28.69
C LYS A 285 -17.38 9.14 29.06
N ALA A 286 -17.09 7.86 28.80
CA ALA A 286 -15.78 7.29 29.04
C ALA A 286 -15.29 6.49 27.83
N ARG A 287 -13.96 6.46 27.67
CA ARG A 287 -13.26 5.80 26.54
C ARG A 287 -12.04 5.05 27.07
N VAL A 288 -11.89 3.81 26.65
CA VAL A 288 -10.69 3.00 26.93
C VAL A 288 -9.47 3.61 26.23
N VAL A 289 -8.32 3.61 26.91
CA VAL A 289 -7.05 4.15 26.42
C VAL A 289 -6.59 3.40 25.16
N PRO A 290 -6.09 4.08 24.10
CA PRO A 290 -5.57 3.39 22.92
C PRO A 290 -4.38 2.48 23.23
N LEU A 291 -4.25 1.36 22.50
CA LEU A 291 -3.13 0.41 22.67
C LEU A 291 -1.72 1.01 22.42
N LYS A 292 -1.65 2.18 21.76
CA LYS A 292 -0.41 2.93 21.59
C LYS A 292 -0.14 3.70 22.89
N ARG A 293 0.98 3.42 23.55
CA ARG A 293 1.43 4.15 24.76
C ARG A 293 1.40 5.66 24.53
N ILE A 294 0.63 6.34 25.38
CA ILE A 294 0.51 7.79 25.52
C ILE A 294 0.81 8.08 27.00
N SER A 295 1.50 9.17 27.32
CA SER A 295 1.79 9.55 28.71
C SER A 295 0.52 9.97 29.44
N LEU A 296 0.47 9.74 30.77
CA LEU A 296 -0.71 10.06 31.58
C LEU A 296 -1.19 11.52 31.41
N PRO A 297 -0.33 12.57 31.44
CA PRO A 297 -0.79 13.94 31.18
C PRO A 297 -1.44 14.17 29.81
N ARG A 298 -1.02 13.42 28.79
CA ARG A 298 -1.65 13.47 27.46
C ARG A 298 -2.99 12.73 27.41
N LEU A 299 -3.25 11.80 28.32
CA LEU A 299 -4.56 11.15 28.51
C LEU A 299 -5.49 12.05 29.33
N GLU A 300 -4.99 12.72 30.37
CA GLU A 300 -5.73 13.72 31.16
C GLU A 300 -6.20 14.85 30.24
N LEU A 301 -5.34 15.33 29.33
CA LEU A 301 -5.72 16.30 28.30
C LEU A 301 -6.78 15.74 27.32
N CYS A 302 -6.82 14.43 27.07
CA CYS A 302 -7.89 13.80 26.29
C CYS A 302 -9.20 13.71 27.07
N ALA A 303 -9.16 13.56 28.39
CA ALA A 303 -10.33 13.68 29.27
C ALA A 303 -10.91 15.11 29.23
N ALA A 304 -10.05 16.13 29.32
CA ALA A 304 -10.46 17.53 29.22
C ALA A 304 -11.09 17.88 27.85
N VAL A 305 -10.58 17.32 26.74
CA VAL A 305 -11.24 17.41 25.42
C VAL A 305 -12.60 16.72 25.44
N LEU A 306 -12.68 15.49 25.99
CA LEU A 306 -13.93 14.73 26.06
C LEU A 306 -15.00 15.46 26.89
N LEU A 307 -14.59 16.15 27.96
CA LEU A 307 -15.47 16.98 28.77
C LEU A 307 -15.94 18.23 28.01
N SER A 308 -15.06 18.88 27.25
CA SER A 308 -15.41 20.05 26.43
C SER A 308 -16.44 19.68 25.34
N ASP A 309 -16.23 18.54 24.67
CA ASP A 309 -17.17 18.00 23.68
C ASP A 309 -18.53 17.62 24.31
N LEU A 310 -18.50 17.01 25.51
CA LEU A 310 -19.71 16.62 26.23
C LEU A 310 -20.47 17.85 26.74
N TYR A 311 -19.76 18.89 27.17
CA TYR A 311 -20.32 20.17 27.58
C TYR A 311 -21.01 20.89 26.43
N LEU A 312 -20.40 20.97 25.23
CA LEU A 312 -21.09 21.49 24.04
C LEU A 312 -22.42 20.78 23.81
N PHE A 313 -22.39 19.44 23.81
CA PHE A 313 -23.58 18.63 23.58
C PHE A 313 -24.68 18.90 24.63
N VAL A 314 -24.34 18.96 25.91
CA VAL A 314 -25.29 19.27 27.00
C VAL A 314 -25.82 20.70 26.85
N ARG A 315 -24.93 21.69 26.75
CA ARG A 315 -25.29 23.10 26.60
C ARG A 315 -26.27 23.28 25.45
N ASP A 316 -25.89 22.85 24.24
CA ASP A 316 -26.67 23.08 23.02
C ASP A 316 -28.01 22.31 23.04
N SER A 317 -28.08 21.16 23.71
CA SER A 317 -29.32 20.40 23.90
C SER A 317 -30.31 21.09 24.86
N TYR A 318 -29.81 21.77 25.90
CA TYR A 318 -30.65 22.39 26.93
C TYR A 318 -30.85 23.90 26.78
N LEU A 319 -30.04 24.61 25.98
CA LEU A 319 -30.05 26.08 25.85
C LEU A 319 -31.42 26.67 25.47
N SER A 320 -32.25 25.91 24.76
CA SER A 320 -33.62 26.31 24.38
C SER A 320 -34.65 26.22 25.51
N ARG A 321 -34.29 25.63 26.66
CA ARG A 321 -35.19 25.35 27.79
C ARG A 321 -34.63 25.78 29.15
N ILE A 322 -33.31 25.83 29.29
CA ILE A 322 -32.60 26.18 30.54
C ILE A 322 -31.53 27.23 30.20
N SER A 323 -31.58 28.37 30.87
CA SER A 323 -30.46 29.31 30.93
C SER A 323 -29.52 28.85 32.04
N PHE A 324 -28.21 28.76 31.73
CA PHE A 324 -27.18 28.42 32.70
C PHE A 324 -26.49 29.69 33.18
N ASP A 325 -26.48 29.93 34.49
CA ASP A 325 -25.91 31.14 35.09
C ASP A 325 -24.38 31.07 35.18
N ALA A 326 -23.84 29.86 35.41
CA ALA A 326 -22.40 29.61 35.49
C ALA A 326 -22.04 28.19 35.02
N THR A 327 -20.78 28.03 34.60
CA THR A 327 -20.21 26.76 34.15
C THR A 327 -18.81 26.58 34.74
N TYR A 328 -18.56 25.44 35.36
CA TYR A 328 -17.30 25.12 36.03
C TYR A 328 -16.77 23.77 35.55
N PHE A 329 -15.48 23.70 35.24
CA PHE A 329 -14.78 22.50 34.81
C PHE A 329 -13.69 22.15 35.82
N TRP A 330 -13.62 20.89 36.22
CA TRP A 330 -12.77 20.41 37.31
C TRP A 330 -11.86 19.30 36.80
N SER A 331 -10.56 19.41 37.10
CA SER A 331 -9.58 18.36 36.88
C SER A 331 -8.50 18.43 37.96
N ASP A 332 -8.03 17.27 38.39
CA ASP A 332 -6.93 17.07 39.32
C ASP A 332 -5.55 17.15 38.65
N SER A 333 -5.50 17.24 37.31
CA SER A 333 -4.26 17.46 36.59
C SER A 333 -3.85 18.94 36.56
N THR A 334 -2.96 19.32 37.46
CA THR A 334 -2.25 20.61 37.42
C THR A 334 -1.50 20.83 36.10
N VAL A 335 -0.98 19.76 35.48
CA VAL A 335 -0.27 19.80 34.18
C VAL A 335 -1.22 20.21 33.06
N VAL A 336 -2.42 19.61 32.98
CA VAL A 336 -3.44 20.00 32.00
C VAL A 336 -3.90 21.44 32.24
N LEU A 337 -4.17 21.83 33.49
CA LEU A 337 -4.55 23.21 33.82
C LEU A 337 -3.45 24.22 33.42
N SER A 338 -2.17 23.87 33.59
CA SER A 338 -1.03 24.69 33.16
C SER A 338 -0.92 24.80 31.64
N TRP A 339 -1.20 23.71 30.91
CA TRP A 339 -1.29 23.72 29.45
C TRP A 339 -2.45 24.58 28.93
N LEU A 340 -3.62 24.53 29.58
CA LEU A 340 -4.80 25.31 29.23
C LEU A 340 -4.63 26.81 29.52
N ARG A 341 -3.88 27.18 30.57
CA ARG A 341 -3.55 28.58 30.90
C ARG A 341 -2.57 29.25 29.93
N SER A 342 -1.88 28.49 29.08
CA SER A 342 -0.95 29.05 28.08
C SER A 342 -1.52 29.05 26.66
N PRO A 343 -1.08 29.97 25.78
CA PRO A 343 -1.44 29.92 24.36
C PRO A 343 -1.01 28.61 23.69
N ALA A 344 -1.91 28.01 22.91
CA ALA A 344 -1.67 26.74 22.21
C ALA A 344 -0.40 26.72 21.33
N THR A 345 0.06 27.88 20.84
CA THR A 345 1.28 28.04 20.03
C THR A 345 2.57 27.67 20.77
N ARG A 346 2.59 27.74 22.10
CA ARG A 346 3.73 27.34 22.95
C ARG A 346 4.03 25.84 22.85
N TRP A 347 3.02 25.02 22.59
CA TRP A 347 3.07 23.57 22.77
C TRP A 347 3.40 22.78 21.50
N ALA A 348 3.93 21.57 21.68
CA ALA A 348 4.08 20.58 20.62
C ALA A 348 2.72 20.17 20.03
N THR A 349 2.69 19.74 18.77
CA THR A 349 1.46 19.61 17.95
C THR A 349 0.33 18.80 18.61
N PHE A 350 0.65 17.75 19.38
CA PHE A 350 -0.37 16.94 20.06
C PHE A 350 -1.16 17.72 21.11
N VAL A 351 -0.43 18.48 21.95
CA VAL A 351 -0.98 19.31 23.03
C VAL A 351 -1.59 20.58 22.45
N ALA A 352 -0.87 21.26 21.55
CA ALA A 352 -1.32 22.48 20.88
C ALA A 352 -2.72 22.33 20.24
N ASN A 353 -2.94 21.26 19.46
CA ASN A 353 -4.21 21.05 18.79
C ASN A 353 -5.38 20.81 19.78
N ARG A 354 -5.12 20.17 20.92
CA ARG A 354 -6.14 19.87 21.96
C ARG A 354 -6.44 21.09 22.82
N VAL A 355 -5.38 21.79 23.26
CA VAL A 355 -5.50 23.06 23.99
C VAL A 355 -6.27 24.08 23.15
N SER A 356 -5.96 24.20 21.85
CA SER A 356 -6.69 25.09 20.93
C SER A 356 -8.17 24.71 20.76
N HIS A 357 -8.51 23.41 20.82
CA HIS A 357 -9.90 22.94 20.73
C HIS A 357 -10.66 23.28 22.02
N ILE A 358 -10.09 23.00 23.19
CA ILE A 358 -10.67 23.33 24.50
C ILE A 358 -10.86 24.86 24.65
N GLN A 359 -9.84 25.66 24.28
CA GLN A 359 -9.87 27.12 24.30
C GLN A 359 -10.86 27.74 23.28
N SER A 360 -11.31 26.99 22.27
CA SER A 360 -12.36 27.44 21.34
C SER A 360 -13.79 27.14 21.81
N ILE A 361 -13.93 26.37 22.90
CA ILE A 361 -15.21 25.88 23.45
C ILE A 361 -15.48 26.47 24.84
N THR A 362 -14.43 26.54 25.66
CA THR A 362 -14.46 26.93 27.07
C THR A 362 -13.49 28.06 27.32
N THR A 363 -13.77 28.90 28.33
CA THR A 363 -12.85 29.93 28.80
C THR A 363 -11.98 29.38 29.94
N ILE A 364 -10.77 29.92 30.11
CA ILE A 364 -9.75 29.37 31.03
C ILE A 364 -10.17 29.60 32.50
N GLU A 365 -10.93 30.65 32.74
CA GLU A 365 -11.42 31.10 34.05
C GLU A 365 -12.42 30.09 34.66
N CYS A 366 -13.05 29.26 33.83
CA CYS A 366 -13.94 28.18 34.26
C CYS A 366 -13.21 26.89 34.66
N TRP A 367 -11.89 26.78 34.45
CA TRP A 367 -11.13 25.56 34.76
C TRP A 367 -10.44 25.64 36.13
N HIS A 368 -10.85 24.74 37.02
CA HIS A 368 -10.43 24.67 38.42
C HIS A 368 -9.76 23.34 38.77
N HIS A 369 -8.96 23.37 39.83
CA HIS A 369 -8.31 22.19 40.38
C HIS A 369 -9.19 21.51 41.43
N ILE A 370 -9.17 20.18 41.49
CA ILE A 370 -9.82 19.35 42.49
C ILE A 370 -8.85 18.27 43.00
N LEU A 371 -9.04 17.75 44.20
CA LEU A 371 -8.30 16.57 44.65
C LEU A 371 -8.86 15.31 43.96
N SER A 372 -7.99 14.38 43.55
CA SER A 372 -8.39 13.14 42.86
C SER A 372 -9.44 12.32 43.62
N GLY A 373 -9.39 12.32 44.96
CA GLY A 373 -10.36 11.62 45.80
C GLY A 373 -11.79 12.19 45.76
N ASP A 374 -11.93 13.47 45.39
CA ASP A 374 -13.21 14.15 45.20
C ASP A 374 -13.65 14.19 43.73
N ASN A 375 -12.88 13.59 42.80
CA ASN A 375 -13.14 13.65 41.36
C ASN A 375 -14.06 12.50 40.92
N PRO A 376 -15.36 12.75 40.62
CA PRO A 376 -16.28 11.69 40.19
C PRO A 376 -15.91 11.10 38.81
N ALA A 377 -15.04 11.74 38.02
CA ALA A 377 -14.56 11.19 36.77
C ALA A 377 -13.57 10.02 36.96
N ASP A 378 -12.90 9.91 38.12
CA ASP A 378 -12.00 8.80 38.46
C ASP A 378 -12.72 7.44 38.46
N ILE A 379 -13.98 7.46 38.92
CA ILE A 379 -14.89 6.31 38.89
C ILE A 379 -15.13 5.84 37.43
N CYS A 380 -15.18 6.77 36.48
CA CYS A 380 -15.28 6.47 35.05
C CYS A 380 -13.96 6.07 34.39
N SER A 381 -12.82 6.57 34.87
CA SER A 381 -11.50 6.30 34.30
C SER A 381 -10.94 4.94 34.76
N ARG A 382 -11.28 4.49 35.96
CA ARG A 382 -10.88 3.18 36.51
C ARG A 382 -11.93 2.09 36.28
N GLY A 383 -13.21 2.47 36.32
CA GLY A 383 -14.35 1.56 36.29
C GLY A 383 -14.65 0.92 37.65
N GLN A 384 -15.89 0.46 37.82
CA GLN A 384 -16.39 -0.14 39.07
C GLN A 384 -17.26 -1.37 38.79
N PHE A 385 -17.39 -2.24 39.79
CA PHE A 385 -18.31 -3.36 39.74
C PHE A 385 -19.79 -2.93 39.94
N PRO A 386 -20.77 -3.71 39.43
CA PRO A 386 -22.18 -3.35 39.52
C PRO A 386 -22.75 -3.13 40.93
N ASN A 387 -22.21 -3.79 41.96
CA ASN A 387 -22.65 -3.57 43.35
C ASN A 387 -22.10 -2.26 43.96
N GLU A 388 -20.91 -1.84 43.52
CA GLU A 388 -20.20 -0.67 44.07
C GLU A 388 -20.89 0.63 43.62
N ILE A 389 -21.24 0.73 42.33
CA ILE A 389 -21.88 1.91 41.76
C ILE A 389 -23.25 2.21 42.39
N LEU A 390 -23.99 1.19 42.87
CA LEU A 390 -25.29 1.39 43.53
C LEU A 390 -25.20 2.23 44.80
N HIS A 391 -24.08 2.14 45.52
CA HIS A 391 -23.88 2.79 46.82
C HIS A 391 -22.92 3.99 46.74
N ASN A 392 -22.46 4.34 45.53
CA ASN A 392 -21.45 5.37 45.31
C ASN A 392 -22.08 6.78 45.24
N SER A 393 -22.14 7.47 46.37
CA SER A 393 -22.65 8.85 46.46
C SER A 393 -21.86 9.83 45.57
N LEU A 394 -20.53 9.70 45.51
CA LEU A 394 -19.69 10.56 44.65
C LEU A 394 -20.10 10.46 43.17
N TRP A 395 -20.50 9.28 42.70
CA TRP A 395 -21.00 9.09 41.33
C TRP A 395 -22.36 9.75 41.08
N TRP A 396 -23.32 9.61 42.01
CA TRP A 396 -24.70 10.05 41.77
C TRP A 396 -24.98 11.50 42.14
N THR A 397 -24.34 12.01 43.19
CA THR A 397 -24.56 13.37 43.72
C THR A 397 -23.35 14.29 43.58
N GLY A 398 -22.23 13.81 43.03
CA GLY A 398 -20.98 14.55 43.02
C GLY A 398 -20.34 14.67 44.42
N PRO A 399 -19.26 15.45 44.56
CA PRO A 399 -18.58 15.65 45.84
C PRO A 399 -19.43 16.49 46.81
N GLN A 400 -19.28 16.26 48.12
CA GLN A 400 -20.19 16.83 49.13
C GLN A 400 -20.22 18.37 49.14
N TRP A 401 -19.08 19.02 48.91
CA TRP A 401 -18.98 20.48 48.83
C TRP A 401 -19.80 21.09 47.68
N LEU A 402 -20.13 20.32 46.64
CA LEU A 402 -20.95 20.79 45.51
C LEU A 402 -22.40 21.08 45.93
N SER A 403 -22.88 20.37 46.97
CA SER A 403 -24.21 20.59 47.58
C SER A 403 -24.20 21.72 48.63
N GLN A 404 -23.05 22.33 48.90
CA GLN A 404 -22.87 23.43 49.86
C GLN A 404 -22.72 24.77 49.13
N ASP A 405 -22.57 25.85 49.89
CA ASP A 405 -22.27 27.19 49.39
C ASP A 405 -20.86 27.29 48.80
N ARG A 406 -20.67 28.29 47.92
CA ARG A 406 -19.45 28.46 47.13
C ARG A 406 -18.17 28.62 47.95
N ASP A 407 -18.28 29.11 49.18
CA ASP A 407 -17.14 29.35 50.07
C ASP A 407 -16.49 28.05 50.59
N SER A 408 -17.18 26.91 50.54
CA SER A 408 -16.61 25.60 50.89
C SER A 408 -16.01 24.83 49.71
N TRP A 409 -16.04 25.40 48.50
CA TRP A 409 -15.47 24.77 47.32
C TRP A 409 -13.93 24.79 47.38
N PRO A 410 -13.24 23.80 46.77
CA PRO A 410 -11.79 23.75 46.80
C PRO A 410 -11.18 24.99 46.15
N SER A 411 -10.43 25.75 46.96
CA SER A 411 -9.67 26.91 46.49
C SER A 411 -8.62 26.47 45.47
N SER A 412 -8.53 27.17 44.33
CA SER A 412 -7.58 26.84 43.27
C SER A 412 -6.14 27.16 43.67
N LEU A 413 -5.48 26.22 44.35
CA LEU A 413 -4.07 26.26 44.72
C LEU A 413 -3.22 26.29 43.44
N GLY A 414 -2.83 27.49 43.02
CA GLY A 414 -2.19 27.77 41.73
C GLY A 414 -0.71 27.41 41.63
N THR A 415 -0.23 26.45 42.42
CA THR A 415 1.20 26.13 42.53
C THR A 415 1.51 24.80 41.86
N THR A 416 1.85 24.84 40.57
CA THR A 416 2.46 23.70 39.87
C THR A 416 3.73 23.28 40.62
N SER A 417 3.89 21.99 40.94
CA SER A 417 5.10 21.52 41.62
C SER A 417 6.33 21.67 40.71
N PRO A 418 7.57 21.70 41.26
CA PRO A 418 8.79 21.80 40.44
C PRO A 418 8.88 20.70 39.38
N ASP A 419 8.49 19.46 39.74
CA ASP A 419 8.53 18.29 38.86
C ASP A 419 7.46 18.35 37.77
N GLU A 420 6.24 18.79 38.08
CA GLU A 420 5.21 19.09 37.08
C GLU A 420 5.66 20.21 36.13
N GLY A 421 6.37 21.22 36.64
CA GLY A 421 6.97 22.28 35.84
C GLY A 421 7.97 21.76 34.81
N VAL A 422 8.71 20.69 35.12
CA VAL A 422 9.57 19.99 34.15
C VAL A 422 8.72 19.29 33.08
N ILE A 423 7.68 18.54 33.48
CA ILE A 423 6.78 17.83 32.56
C ILE A 423 6.07 18.79 31.61
N VAL A 424 5.55 19.92 32.11
CA VAL A 424 4.92 20.98 31.31
C VAL A 424 5.89 21.52 30.26
N ASN A 425 7.14 21.78 30.61
CA ASN A 425 8.13 22.34 29.69
C ASN A 425 8.72 21.31 28.72
N MET A 426 8.63 20.00 28.97
CA MET A 426 9.00 18.96 27.98
C MET A 426 8.15 19.02 26.70
N GLU A 427 6.88 19.42 26.80
CA GLU A 427 5.98 19.61 25.64
C GLU A 427 6.04 21.02 25.05
N ALA A 428 6.83 21.93 25.62
CA ALA A 428 7.06 23.24 25.03
C ALA A 428 7.90 23.12 23.75
N ARG A 429 7.58 23.92 22.73
CA ARG A 429 8.43 24.04 21.55
C ARG A 429 9.77 24.64 21.96
N LYS A 430 10.87 23.95 21.66
CA LYS A 430 12.23 24.46 21.92
C LYS A 430 12.44 25.79 21.21
N LEU A 431 12.63 26.86 21.98
CA LEU A 431 13.10 28.14 21.48
C LEU A 431 14.55 27.97 21.02
N VAL A 432 14.78 27.99 19.70
CA VAL A 432 16.11 27.97 19.12
C VAL A 432 16.61 29.41 19.03
N ALA A 433 17.36 29.85 20.03
CA ALA A 433 18.14 31.09 19.95
C ALA A 433 19.40 30.84 19.12
N LEU A 434 19.64 31.66 18.10
CA LEU A 434 20.83 31.57 17.27
C LEU A 434 21.92 32.50 17.83
N VAL A 435 22.94 31.94 18.47
CA VAL A 435 24.14 32.69 18.84
C VAL A 435 25.06 32.74 17.63
N THR A 436 25.52 33.94 17.25
CA THR A 436 26.46 34.14 16.14
C THR A 436 27.74 34.77 16.67
N GLU A 437 28.87 34.10 16.45
CA GLU A 437 30.19 34.57 16.83
C GLU A 437 30.95 34.99 15.58
N LEU A 438 31.48 36.22 15.57
CA LEU A 438 32.22 36.78 14.45
C LEU A 438 33.68 36.29 14.47
N HIS A 439 33.92 35.13 13.84
CA HIS A 439 35.28 34.69 13.55
C HIS A 439 35.90 35.54 12.43
N ASN A 440 36.86 36.39 12.78
CA ASN A 440 37.71 37.09 11.82
C ASN A 440 38.63 36.08 11.11
N SER A 441 38.34 35.80 9.84
CA SER A 441 39.00 34.74 9.06
C SER A 441 40.33 35.20 8.46
N GLU A 442 41.40 35.15 9.26
CA GLU A 442 42.79 35.16 8.75
C GLU A 442 43.38 33.76 8.56
N ARG A 443 42.66 32.70 8.95
CA ARG A 443 43.06 31.30 8.69
C ARG A 443 42.59 30.88 7.30
N ILE A 444 43.54 30.48 6.46
CA ILE A 444 43.37 30.24 5.02
C ILE A 444 42.67 28.90 4.71
N ASP A 445 42.58 27.98 5.67
CA ASP A 445 42.19 26.58 5.45
C ASP A 445 40.82 26.16 6.04
N GLU A 446 40.00 27.10 6.55
CA GLU A 446 38.63 26.78 7.00
C GLU A 446 37.61 26.88 5.84
N PRO A 447 36.72 25.88 5.67
CA PRO A 447 35.76 25.87 4.57
C PRO A 447 34.76 27.02 4.71
N THR A 448 34.60 27.79 3.64
CA THR A 448 33.71 28.95 3.67
C THR A 448 32.23 28.52 3.65
N VAL A 449 31.33 29.46 3.97
CA VAL A 449 29.87 29.27 3.85
C VAL A 449 29.48 28.77 2.44
N PHE A 450 30.22 29.15 1.39
CA PHE A 450 29.95 28.67 0.03
C PHE A 450 30.35 27.20 -0.17
N ASP A 451 31.48 26.76 0.38
CA ASP A 451 31.95 25.36 0.27
C ASP A 451 31.02 24.41 1.04
N ASP A 452 30.59 24.85 2.22
CA ASP A 452 29.60 24.16 3.04
C ASP A 452 28.23 24.05 2.33
N LEU A 453 27.75 25.14 1.73
CA LEU A 453 26.51 25.11 0.93
C LEU A 453 26.62 24.23 -0.32
N ILE A 454 27.75 24.23 -1.03
CA ILE A 454 27.99 23.40 -2.22
C ILE A 454 28.07 21.91 -1.85
N SER A 455 28.69 21.57 -0.72
CA SER A 455 28.85 20.18 -0.26
C SER A 455 27.57 19.61 0.35
N ARG A 456 26.80 20.41 1.13
CA ARG A 456 25.52 19.99 1.73
C ARG A 456 24.38 19.78 0.73
N HIS A 457 24.53 20.16 -0.55
CA HIS A 457 23.40 20.19 -1.49
C HIS A 457 23.63 19.32 -2.75
N SER A 458 22.80 18.29 -2.88
CA SER A 458 22.83 17.32 -3.98
C SER A 458 22.08 17.75 -5.25
N THR A 459 21.52 18.96 -5.32
CA THR A 459 20.80 19.45 -6.51
C THR A 459 20.94 20.96 -6.67
N LEU A 460 21.33 21.42 -7.86
CA LEU A 460 21.53 22.84 -8.16
C LEU A 460 20.32 23.74 -7.81
N PRO A 461 19.05 23.41 -8.12
CA PRO A 461 17.93 24.31 -7.84
C PRO A 461 17.70 24.56 -6.34
N LYS A 462 18.01 23.58 -5.48
CA LYS A 462 17.93 23.78 -4.02
C LYS A 462 19.01 24.76 -3.56
N LEU A 463 20.26 24.57 -4.00
CA LEU A 463 21.37 25.46 -3.70
C LEU A 463 21.10 26.91 -4.16
N ILE A 464 20.65 27.09 -5.41
CA ILE A 464 20.27 28.40 -5.93
C ILE A 464 19.12 29.01 -5.11
N ASN A 465 18.05 28.26 -4.81
CA ASN A 465 16.91 28.79 -4.06
C ASN A 465 17.30 29.19 -2.62
N VAL A 466 18.13 28.38 -1.93
CA VAL A 466 18.62 28.70 -0.57
C VAL A 466 19.41 30.00 -0.60
N LEU A 467 20.41 30.13 -1.49
CA LEU A 467 21.20 31.36 -1.59
C LEU A 467 20.34 32.56 -2.04
N SER A 468 19.36 32.36 -2.92
CA SER A 468 18.43 33.42 -3.33
C SER A 468 17.58 33.93 -2.17
N TYR A 469 17.12 33.06 -1.26
CA TYR A 469 16.40 33.47 -0.06
C TYR A 469 17.31 34.14 0.96
N ILE A 470 18.57 33.68 1.12
CA ILE A 470 19.57 34.36 1.96
C ILE A 470 19.83 35.78 1.43
N ASN A 471 20.11 35.94 0.14
CA ASN A 471 20.29 37.24 -0.50
C ASN A 471 19.07 38.15 -0.34
N ARG A 472 17.86 37.62 -0.53
CA ARG A 472 16.62 38.38 -0.32
C ARG A 472 16.47 38.81 1.14
N PHE A 473 16.79 37.95 2.10
CA PHE A 473 16.75 38.29 3.52
C PHE A 473 17.75 39.39 3.86
N ILE A 474 18.98 39.31 3.35
CA ILE A 474 20.03 40.34 3.49
C ILE A 474 19.53 41.67 2.91
N ASN A 475 19.07 41.68 1.66
CA ASN A 475 18.57 42.89 0.99
C ASN A 475 17.35 43.49 1.71
N ASN A 476 16.39 42.67 2.15
CA ASN A 476 15.22 43.12 2.89
C ASN A 476 15.59 43.68 4.28
N SER A 477 16.66 43.18 4.90
CA SER A 477 17.17 43.67 6.18
C SER A 477 17.90 45.01 6.04
N HIS A 478 18.67 45.20 4.96
CA HIS A 478 19.33 46.48 4.65
C HIS A 478 18.40 47.54 4.06
N SER A 479 17.23 47.16 3.52
CA SER A 479 16.28 48.10 2.89
C SER A 479 14.82 47.69 3.17
N PRO A 480 14.35 47.80 4.43
CA PRO A 480 13.02 47.33 4.84
C PRO A 480 11.86 48.04 4.12
N LEU A 481 12.06 49.30 3.70
CA LEU A 481 11.10 50.09 2.92
C LEU A 481 10.88 49.55 1.49
N HIS A 482 11.85 48.83 0.93
CA HIS A 482 11.78 48.20 -0.38
C HIS A 482 11.80 46.66 -0.29
N ALA A 483 11.43 46.11 0.88
CA ALA A 483 11.50 44.68 1.13
C ALA A 483 10.61 43.87 0.16
N ASN A 484 11.24 42.99 -0.62
CA ASN A 484 10.54 42.07 -1.51
C ASN A 484 9.86 40.97 -0.70
N ARG A 485 8.54 41.09 -0.52
CA ARG A 485 7.68 40.14 0.22
C ARG A 485 7.01 39.07 -0.66
N ASN A 486 7.37 38.98 -1.96
CA ASN A 486 6.73 38.03 -2.88
C ASN A 486 6.99 36.58 -2.46
N LYS A 487 5.94 35.75 -2.45
CA LYS A 487 6.00 34.34 -2.01
C LYS A 487 6.96 33.46 -2.84
N PHE A 488 7.26 33.85 -4.08
CA PHE A 488 8.11 33.10 -5.00
C PHE A 488 9.39 33.86 -5.32
N LEU A 489 10.49 33.13 -5.54
CA LEU A 489 11.71 33.67 -6.13
C LEU A 489 11.49 33.96 -7.62
N ASN A 490 11.96 35.11 -8.09
CA ASN A 490 11.96 35.45 -9.51
C ASN A 490 13.21 34.86 -10.22
N ASN A 491 13.29 34.98 -11.54
CA ASN A 491 14.41 34.41 -12.29
C ASN A 491 15.70 35.23 -12.16
N VAL A 492 15.61 36.52 -11.89
CA VAL A 492 16.77 37.41 -11.67
C VAL A 492 17.50 37.04 -10.38
N GLU A 493 16.79 36.88 -9.27
CA GLU A 493 17.33 36.44 -7.98
C GLU A 493 18.08 35.10 -8.09
N ARG A 494 17.48 34.14 -8.81
CA ARG A 494 18.09 32.83 -9.08
C ARG A 494 19.34 32.93 -9.97
N HIS A 495 19.31 33.78 -10.99
CA HIS A 495 20.44 34.01 -11.87
C HIS A 495 21.60 34.68 -11.11
N THR A 496 21.32 35.73 -10.33
CA THR A 496 22.31 36.41 -9.49
C THR A 496 22.94 35.45 -8.48
N ALA A 497 22.14 34.63 -7.79
CA ALA A 497 22.66 33.60 -6.88
C ALA A 497 23.55 32.58 -7.60
N LEU A 498 23.20 32.15 -8.82
CA LEU A 498 24.04 31.26 -9.63
C LEU A 498 25.37 31.93 -10.02
N MET A 499 25.34 33.16 -10.52
CA MET A 499 26.56 33.89 -10.90
C MET A 499 27.46 34.20 -9.70
N GLN A 500 26.91 34.46 -8.51
CA GLN A 500 27.69 34.63 -7.29
C GLN A 500 28.47 33.36 -6.91
N ILE A 501 27.83 32.18 -6.94
CA ILE A 501 28.52 30.91 -6.63
C ILE A 501 29.56 30.60 -7.71
N VAL A 502 29.26 30.87 -8.99
CA VAL A 502 30.23 30.73 -10.10
C VAL A 502 31.44 31.65 -9.87
N LYS A 503 31.23 32.94 -9.53
CA LYS A 503 32.29 33.89 -9.21
C LYS A 503 33.14 33.44 -8.02
N TYR A 504 32.51 32.90 -6.98
CA TYR A 504 33.20 32.34 -5.82
C TYR A 504 34.16 31.20 -6.26
N VAL A 505 33.65 30.19 -6.96
CA VAL A 505 34.45 29.05 -7.46
C VAL A 505 35.55 29.52 -8.42
N GLN A 506 35.28 30.52 -9.26
CA GLN A 506 36.29 31.08 -10.16
C GLN A 506 37.42 31.80 -9.40
N ASN A 507 37.11 32.55 -8.33
CA ASN A 507 38.13 33.21 -7.50
C ASN A 507 39.04 32.20 -6.77
N HIS A 508 38.54 30.99 -6.49
CA HIS A 508 39.33 29.90 -5.92
C HIS A 508 40.16 29.17 -7.01
N GLU A 509 39.49 28.58 -8.00
CA GLU A 509 40.08 27.67 -8.99
C GLU A 509 40.86 28.36 -10.10
N PHE A 510 40.55 29.64 -10.39
CA PHE A 510 41.21 30.45 -11.42
C PHE A 510 41.89 31.70 -10.82
N LYS A 511 42.26 31.65 -9.53
CA LYS A 511 42.91 32.75 -8.79
C LYS A 511 44.09 33.35 -9.55
N THR A 512 44.94 32.50 -10.10
CA THR A 512 46.13 32.87 -10.88
C THR A 512 45.80 33.58 -12.19
N GLU A 513 44.81 33.10 -12.93
CA GLU A 513 44.33 33.66 -14.19
C GLU A 513 43.67 35.02 -13.96
N ILE A 514 42.83 35.14 -12.92
CA ILE A 514 42.15 36.38 -12.54
C ILE A 514 43.16 37.46 -12.11
N LEU A 515 44.17 37.11 -11.31
CA LEU A 515 45.26 38.02 -10.94
C LEU A 515 46.08 38.46 -12.16
N ASN A 516 46.37 37.54 -13.09
CA ASN A 516 47.09 37.87 -14.31
C ASN A 516 46.29 38.77 -15.25
N ILE A 517 44.97 38.58 -15.39
CA ILE A 517 44.10 39.49 -16.16
C ILE A 517 44.09 40.88 -15.53
N LYS A 518 43.89 40.99 -14.21
CA LYS A 518 43.94 42.28 -13.49
C LYS A 518 45.30 42.98 -13.60
N SER A 519 46.38 42.22 -13.78
CA SER A 519 47.76 42.73 -13.88
C SER A 519 48.26 42.88 -15.33
N ASN A 520 47.39 42.71 -16.35
CA ASN A 520 47.77 42.68 -17.78
C ASN A 520 48.93 41.71 -18.13
N LYS A 521 49.03 40.58 -17.43
CA LYS A 521 50.06 39.54 -17.66
C LYS A 521 49.58 38.44 -18.62
N PRO A 522 50.46 37.87 -19.46
CA PRO A 522 50.08 36.86 -20.43
C PRO A 522 49.70 35.52 -19.78
N LEU A 523 48.47 35.06 -20.04
CA LEU A 523 47.90 33.82 -19.49
C LEU A 523 48.59 32.54 -20.00
N LEU A 524 48.25 31.38 -19.42
CA LEU A 524 48.72 30.08 -19.88
C LEU A 524 48.13 29.70 -21.27
N LYS A 525 48.87 28.87 -22.03
CA LYS A 525 48.54 28.47 -23.42
C LYS A 525 47.07 28.04 -23.67
N PRO A 526 46.36 27.26 -22.82
CA PRO A 526 44.97 26.89 -23.09
C PRO A 526 44.00 28.07 -23.04
N PHE A 527 44.25 29.07 -22.19
CA PHE A 527 43.38 30.24 -22.03
C PHE A 527 43.61 31.31 -23.10
N ARG A 528 44.86 31.49 -23.59
CA ARG A 528 45.18 32.49 -24.64
C ARG A 528 44.27 32.41 -25.87
N LYS A 529 43.89 31.19 -26.30
CA LYS A 529 43.03 30.98 -27.48
C LYS A 529 41.58 31.45 -27.29
N LEU A 530 41.13 31.64 -26.06
CA LEU A 530 39.75 32.01 -25.70
C LEU A 530 39.59 33.50 -25.39
N ASN A 531 40.71 34.24 -25.28
CA ASN A 531 40.78 35.66 -24.90
C ASN A 531 39.87 36.00 -23.70
N PRO A 532 40.09 35.39 -22.51
CA PRO A 532 39.18 35.55 -21.38
C PRO A 532 39.27 36.95 -20.78
N PHE A 533 38.14 37.42 -20.26
CA PHE A 533 38.00 38.73 -19.61
C PHE A 533 37.12 38.63 -18.36
N LEU A 534 37.15 39.65 -17.51
CA LEU A 534 36.22 39.81 -16.40
C LEU A 534 35.07 40.72 -16.84
N ASP A 535 33.82 40.33 -16.59
CA ASP A 535 32.67 41.21 -16.80
C ASP A 535 32.51 42.25 -15.68
N GLU A 536 31.53 43.15 -15.83
CA GLU A 536 31.18 44.19 -14.85
C GLU A 536 30.85 43.63 -13.46
N GLN A 537 30.39 42.38 -13.39
CA GLN A 537 30.06 41.67 -12.15
C GLN A 537 31.28 40.93 -11.58
N GLY A 538 32.43 40.95 -12.25
CA GLY A 538 33.67 40.29 -11.87
C GLY A 538 33.67 38.78 -12.11
N VAL A 539 32.86 38.28 -13.05
CA VAL A 539 32.83 36.88 -13.50
C VAL A 539 33.79 36.68 -14.66
N LEU A 540 34.59 35.62 -14.64
CA LEU A 540 35.52 35.24 -15.70
C LEU A 540 34.76 34.59 -16.88
N ARG A 541 34.84 35.22 -18.07
CA ARG A 541 34.12 34.82 -19.29
C ARG A 541 35.03 34.69 -20.50
N VAL A 542 34.58 33.94 -21.51
CA VAL A 542 35.24 33.79 -22.82
C VAL A 542 35.02 35.03 -23.68
N GLY A 543 36.08 35.72 -24.13
CA GLY A 543 35.95 36.88 -25.04
C GLY A 543 35.71 36.49 -26.50
N GLY A 544 36.37 35.42 -26.97
CA GLY A 544 36.10 34.78 -28.27
C GLY A 544 36.26 35.69 -29.50
N ARG A 545 35.67 35.25 -30.63
CA ARG A 545 35.59 36.01 -31.90
C ARG A 545 34.15 36.38 -32.31
N ILE A 546 33.16 36.00 -31.50
CA ILE A 546 31.71 36.10 -31.81
C ILE A 546 31.00 37.24 -31.08
N SER A 547 31.74 38.17 -30.46
CA SER A 547 31.20 39.31 -29.71
C SER A 547 30.22 40.17 -30.53
N ARG A 548 30.50 40.35 -31.83
CA ARG A 548 29.65 41.10 -32.78
C ARG A 548 28.45 40.33 -33.35
N SER A 549 28.17 39.11 -32.88
CA SER A 549 27.00 38.33 -33.34
C SER A 549 25.67 38.89 -32.81
N GLY A 550 24.54 38.45 -33.36
CA GLY A 550 23.20 38.76 -32.83
C GLY A 550 22.79 37.96 -31.59
N LEU A 551 23.69 37.15 -31.01
CA LEU A 551 23.39 36.26 -29.88
C LEU A 551 23.25 37.00 -28.54
N GLU A 552 22.57 36.38 -27.59
CA GLU A 552 22.51 36.82 -26.19
C GLU A 552 23.90 36.86 -25.55
N TYR A 553 24.07 37.74 -24.55
CA TYR A 553 25.37 37.99 -23.92
C TYR A 553 26.03 36.71 -23.35
N GLU A 554 25.27 35.85 -22.68
CA GLU A 554 25.79 34.58 -22.12
C GLU A 554 26.26 33.60 -23.21
N LYS A 555 25.58 33.57 -24.36
CA LYS A 555 25.94 32.71 -25.50
C LYS A 555 27.17 33.22 -26.25
N LYS A 556 27.41 34.54 -26.23
CA LYS A 556 28.66 35.16 -26.71
C LYS A 556 29.82 34.93 -25.76
N HIS A 557 29.54 35.07 -24.46
CA HIS A 557 30.52 35.16 -23.38
C HIS A 557 30.18 34.18 -22.24
N PRO A 558 30.27 32.86 -22.50
CA PRO A 558 30.00 31.86 -21.48
C PRO A 558 31.02 31.96 -20.32
N ALA A 559 30.54 31.72 -19.10
CA ALA A 559 31.36 31.80 -17.89
C ALA A 559 32.23 30.55 -17.73
N PHE A 560 33.49 30.71 -17.32
CA PHE A 560 34.40 29.58 -17.13
C PHE A 560 34.00 28.71 -15.94
N LEU A 561 34.10 27.39 -16.11
CA LEU A 561 33.93 26.42 -15.03
C LEU A 561 35.10 25.40 -14.98
N PRO A 562 35.57 25.03 -13.78
CA PRO A 562 36.60 24.02 -13.59
C PRO A 562 36.09 22.62 -13.98
N THR A 563 37.01 21.73 -14.40
CA THR A 563 36.66 20.37 -14.89
C THR A 563 36.13 19.46 -13.78
N ASN A 564 36.75 19.54 -12.59
CA ASN A 564 36.56 18.62 -11.47
C ASN A 564 36.11 19.40 -10.23
N HIS A 565 34.88 19.90 -10.22
CA HIS A 565 34.33 20.62 -9.08
C HIS A 565 32.86 20.26 -8.86
N GLN A 566 32.41 20.24 -7.61
CA GLN A 566 31.05 19.81 -7.26
C GLN A 566 29.99 20.68 -7.94
N LEU A 567 30.18 22.01 -7.97
CA LEU A 567 29.31 22.93 -8.73
C LEU A 567 29.17 22.54 -10.21
N THR A 568 30.28 22.18 -10.86
CA THR A 568 30.28 21.77 -12.28
C THR A 568 29.45 20.50 -12.47
N PHE A 569 29.57 19.51 -11.58
CA PHE A 569 28.76 18.29 -11.64
C PHE A 569 27.27 18.58 -11.39
N LEU A 570 26.93 19.44 -10.43
CA LEU A 570 25.55 19.87 -10.17
C LEU A 570 24.92 20.59 -11.37
N ILE A 571 25.69 21.41 -12.10
CA ILE A 571 25.24 22.10 -13.31
C ILE A 571 25.03 21.13 -14.48
N ILE A 572 25.98 20.21 -14.71
CA ILE A 572 25.84 19.16 -15.74
C ILE A 572 24.61 18.29 -15.44
N GLU A 573 24.44 17.85 -14.18
CA GLU A 573 23.31 17.02 -13.77
C GLU A 573 21.97 17.75 -13.90
N PHE A 574 21.91 19.03 -13.52
CA PHE A 574 20.70 19.84 -13.67
C PHE A 574 20.27 19.93 -15.14
N ILE A 575 21.18 20.30 -16.05
CA ILE A 575 20.88 20.36 -17.49
C ILE A 575 20.52 18.97 -18.03
N HIS A 576 21.26 17.92 -17.64
CA HIS A 576 20.98 16.56 -18.08
C HIS A 576 19.59 16.07 -17.64
N ARG A 577 19.14 16.38 -16.42
CA ARG A 577 17.78 16.03 -15.95
C ARG A 577 16.70 16.92 -16.58
N ASN A 578 16.91 18.23 -16.65
CA ASN A 578 15.92 19.20 -17.12
C ASN A 578 15.59 19.07 -18.61
N TYR A 579 16.55 18.63 -19.42
CA TYR A 579 16.38 18.40 -20.86
C TYR A 579 16.15 16.91 -21.21
N CYS A 580 15.54 16.15 -20.31
CA CYS A 580 15.12 14.75 -20.52
C CYS A 580 16.24 13.77 -20.89
N HIS A 581 17.32 13.77 -20.10
CA HIS A 581 18.45 12.84 -20.22
C HIS A 581 19.18 12.83 -21.59
N PRO A 582 19.57 14.01 -22.12
CA PRO A 582 20.22 14.10 -23.42
C PRO A 582 21.63 13.47 -23.41
N GLY A 583 22.08 12.99 -24.57
CA GLY A 583 23.41 12.41 -24.75
C GLY A 583 24.56 13.43 -24.56
N ILE A 584 25.81 12.92 -24.57
CA ILE A 584 27.02 13.71 -24.26
C ILE A 584 27.15 14.97 -25.15
N ASN A 585 26.94 14.84 -26.46
CA ASN A 585 27.12 15.95 -27.40
C ASN A 585 26.03 17.03 -27.23
N THR A 586 24.77 16.63 -27.04
CA THR A 586 23.65 17.54 -26.80
C THR A 586 23.76 18.24 -25.44
N THR A 587 24.13 17.51 -24.38
CA THR A 587 24.43 18.09 -23.06
C THR A 587 25.56 19.13 -23.16
N HIS A 588 26.61 18.84 -23.93
CA HIS A 588 27.72 19.78 -24.16
C HIS A 588 27.27 21.05 -24.90
N PHE A 589 26.43 20.92 -25.93
CA PHE A 589 25.87 22.06 -26.65
C PHE A 589 25.01 22.96 -25.75
N LEU A 590 24.15 22.37 -24.90
CA LEU A 590 23.33 23.10 -23.95
C LEU A 590 24.17 23.84 -22.89
N LEU A 591 25.23 23.20 -22.38
CA LEU A 591 26.18 23.83 -21.45
C LEU A 591 26.87 25.05 -22.08
N LEU A 592 27.34 24.94 -23.32
CA LEU A 592 28.04 26.02 -24.02
C LEU A 592 27.22 27.30 -24.23
N GLN A 593 25.90 27.26 -24.04
CA GLN A 593 25.05 28.47 -24.12
C GLN A 593 25.26 29.43 -22.93
N GLN A 594 25.83 28.95 -21.82
CA GLN A 594 26.03 29.73 -20.60
C GLN A 594 27.41 29.50 -19.94
N PHE A 595 27.99 28.32 -20.10
CA PHE A 595 29.18 27.87 -19.37
C PHE A 595 30.24 27.21 -20.27
N TRP A 596 31.49 27.61 -20.09
CA TRP A 596 32.66 27.03 -20.73
C TRP A 596 33.43 26.14 -19.74
N ILE A 597 33.12 24.85 -19.73
CA ILE A 597 33.82 23.87 -18.88
C ILE A 597 35.10 23.41 -19.58
N ILE A 598 36.25 23.54 -18.89
CA ILE A 598 37.52 23.00 -19.38
C ILE A 598 37.38 21.47 -19.54
N SER A 599 37.77 20.93 -20.70
CA SER A 599 37.62 19.49 -21.01
C SER A 599 36.19 18.94 -20.83
N ALA A 600 35.14 19.74 -21.07
CA ALA A 600 33.73 19.43 -20.80
C ALA A 600 33.28 17.98 -21.10
N LYS A 601 33.66 17.41 -22.25
CA LYS A 601 33.30 16.03 -22.64
C LYS A 601 33.74 14.97 -21.61
N ARG A 602 34.81 15.19 -20.84
CA ARG A 602 35.26 14.32 -19.74
C ARG A 602 34.35 14.43 -18.53
N ALA A 603 34.06 15.65 -18.07
CA ALA A 603 33.18 15.92 -16.94
C ALA A 603 31.75 15.42 -17.21
N ILE A 604 31.21 15.69 -18.41
CA ILE A 604 29.90 15.22 -18.85
C ILE A 604 29.85 13.69 -18.87
N ARG A 605 30.85 13.01 -19.44
CA ARG A 605 30.89 11.54 -19.45
C ARG A 605 30.90 10.95 -18.03
N ASN A 606 31.63 11.56 -17.10
CA ASN A 606 31.65 11.14 -15.69
C ASN A 606 30.24 11.23 -15.07
N CYS A 607 29.63 12.43 -15.10
CA CYS A 607 28.29 12.67 -14.56
C CYS A 607 27.22 11.74 -15.17
N LEU A 608 27.17 11.63 -16.51
CA LEU A 608 26.19 10.78 -17.20
C LEU A 608 26.38 9.28 -16.90
N SER A 609 27.61 8.83 -16.59
CA SER A 609 27.86 7.42 -16.22
C SER A 609 27.31 7.03 -14.86
N LYS A 610 27.14 8.00 -13.93
CA LYS A 610 26.49 7.81 -12.62
C LYS A 610 24.96 7.92 -12.69
N CYS A 611 24.38 8.29 -13.84
CA CYS A 611 22.93 8.45 -13.96
C CYS A 611 22.20 7.09 -14.06
N VAL A 612 21.49 6.72 -12.98
CA VAL A 612 20.72 5.47 -12.89
C VAL A 612 19.63 5.35 -13.97
N HIS A 613 19.00 6.45 -14.39
CA HIS A 613 17.97 6.43 -15.44
C HIS A 613 18.59 6.01 -16.79
N CYS A 614 19.64 6.70 -17.23
CA CYS A 614 20.42 6.37 -18.42
C CYS A 614 21.03 4.96 -18.38
N TYR A 615 21.42 4.50 -17.19
CA TYR A 615 21.92 3.14 -17.01
C TYR A 615 20.82 2.08 -17.17
N ARG A 616 19.61 2.31 -16.63
CA ARG A 616 18.46 1.39 -16.77
C ARG A 616 17.93 1.30 -18.20
N THR A 617 18.09 2.34 -19.01
CA THR A 617 17.72 2.30 -20.44
C THR A 617 18.68 1.47 -21.30
N ASN A 618 19.95 1.32 -20.90
CA ASN A 618 20.93 0.48 -21.61
C ASN A 618 21.96 -0.16 -20.64
N PRO A 619 21.52 -1.13 -19.82
CA PRO A 619 22.35 -1.73 -18.77
C PRO A 619 23.36 -2.72 -19.37
N LYS A 620 24.57 -2.74 -18.80
CA LYS A 620 25.69 -3.55 -19.32
C LYS A 620 25.87 -4.83 -18.48
N PRO A 621 25.66 -6.04 -19.06
CA PRO A 621 25.81 -7.29 -18.32
C PRO A 621 27.28 -7.66 -18.12
N VAL A 622 27.56 -8.42 -17.06
CA VAL A 622 28.88 -9.04 -16.82
C VAL A 622 29.08 -10.19 -17.82
N GLN A 623 30.27 -10.28 -18.45
CA GLN A 623 30.58 -11.32 -19.47
C GLN A 623 31.80 -12.13 -19.02
N PRO A 624 31.62 -13.23 -18.26
CA PRO A 624 32.72 -14.12 -17.89
C PRO A 624 33.23 -14.91 -19.11
N PRO A 625 34.48 -15.38 -19.08
CA PRO A 625 35.07 -16.15 -20.19
C PRO A 625 34.34 -17.48 -20.43
N MET A 626 34.28 -17.87 -21.71
CA MET A 626 33.62 -19.09 -22.19
C MET A 626 34.36 -20.36 -21.75
N SER A 627 33.64 -21.42 -21.39
CA SER A 627 34.21 -22.71 -20.97
C SER A 627 34.54 -23.62 -22.16
N ASP A 628 35.38 -24.63 -21.93
CA ASP A 628 35.79 -25.61 -22.95
C ASP A 628 34.65 -26.56 -23.38
N LEU A 629 34.84 -27.24 -24.52
CA LEU A 629 33.82 -28.10 -25.15
C LEU A 629 33.72 -29.49 -24.49
N PRO A 630 32.51 -30.08 -24.34
CA PRO A 630 32.36 -31.43 -23.80
C PRO A 630 32.95 -32.54 -24.69
N SER A 631 33.52 -33.57 -24.06
CA SER A 631 34.22 -34.71 -24.70
C SER A 631 33.40 -35.46 -25.77
N PHE A 632 32.08 -35.55 -25.63
CA PHE A 632 31.21 -36.22 -26.60
C PHE A 632 31.07 -35.51 -27.95
N ARG A 633 31.59 -34.29 -28.12
CA ARG A 633 31.69 -33.63 -29.44
C ARG A 633 32.95 -34.03 -30.23
N VAL A 634 33.86 -34.79 -29.63
CA VAL A 634 35.24 -34.98 -30.13
C VAL A 634 35.53 -36.45 -30.51
N ASN A 635 34.68 -37.39 -30.09
CA ASN A 635 34.85 -38.83 -30.32
C ASN A 635 33.87 -39.36 -31.39
N GLN A 636 34.27 -40.41 -32.12
CA GLN A 636 33.43 -41.08 -33.12
C GLN A 636 32.24 -41.80 -32.46
N VAL A 637 31.01 -41.51 -32.90
CA VAL A 637 29.79 -42.18 -32.43
C VAL A 637 28.82 -42.36 -33.60
N LYS A 638 28.12 -43.51 -33.65
CA LYS A 638 27.06 -43.82 -34.63
C LYS A 638 26.01 -42.68 -34.70
N ALA A 639 25.55 -42.37 -35.92
CA ALA A 639 24.46 -41.41 -36.12
C ALA A 639 23.23 -41.81 -35.29
N PHE A 640 22.56 -40.81 -34.71
CA PHE A 640 21.47 -40.97 -33.74
C PHE A 640 21.77 -41.77 -32.44
N SER A 641 23.03 -42.09 -32.12
CA SER A 641 23.37 -42.68 -30.81
C SER A 641 23.14 -41.72 -29.63
N ILE A 642 23.46 -40.43 -29.81
CA ILE A 642 23.13 -39.35 -28.86
C ILE A 642 22.16 -38.39 -29.55
N VAL A 643 20.96 -38.22 -28.98
CA VAL A 643 19.89 -37.40 -29.57
C VAL A 643 19.41 -36.31 -28.64
N GLY A 644 19.07 -35.15 -29.20
CA GLY A 644 18.22 -34.14 -28.57
C GLY A 644 16.78 -34.31 -29.05
N VAL A 645 15.80 -34.18 -28.16
CA VAL A 645 14.38 -34.40 -28.46
C VAL A 645 13.53 -33.25 -27.92
N ASP A 646 12.60 -32.76 -28.75
CA ASP A 646 11.73 -31.63 -28.40
C ASP A 646 10.42 -31.65 -29.23
N PHE A 647 9.35 -31.03 -28.72
CA PHE A 647 8.03 -30.96 -29.34
C PHE A 647 7.70 -29.57 -29.89
N GLY A 648 7.45 -29.49 -31.20
CA GLY A 648 6.92 -28.29 -31.85
C GLY A 648 5.41 -28.39 -32.07
N GLY A 649 4.61 -27.47 -31.52
CA GLY A 649 3.18 -27.42 -31.81
C GLY A 649 2.43 -26.43 -30.90
N PRO A 650 1.08 -26.49 -30.85
CA PRO A 650 0.20 -27.37 -31.64
C PRO A 650 -0.04 -26.85 -33.07
N PHE A 651 -0.18 -27.77 -34.01
CA PHE A 651 -0.72 -27.54 -35.36
C PHE A 651 -2.17 -28.01 -35.43
N ARG A 652 -2.99 -27.42 -36.31
CA ARG A 652 -4.39 -27.81 -36.52
C ARG A 652 -4.45 -28.87 -37.62
N ILE A 653 -5.21 -29.95 -37.40
CA ILE A 653 -5.48 -30.98 -38.40
C ILE A 653 -6.98 -31.29 -38.51
N LYS A 654 -7.43 -31.76 -39.68
CA LYS A 654 -8.77 -32.34 -39.88
C LYS A 654 -8.74 -33.84 -39.62
N LEU A 655 -9.77 -34.34 -38.94
CA LEU A 655 -9.94 -35.78 -38.67
C LEU A 655 -10.52 -36.58 -39.86
N GLY A 656 -10.85 -35.94 -40.98
CA GLY A 656 -11.32 -36.60 -42.20
C GLY A 656 -11.45 -35.63 -43.39
N PRO A 657 -11.61 -36.13 -44.63
CA PRO A 657 -11.57 -35.33 -45.86
C PRO A 657 -12.88 -34.57 -46.18
N HIS A 658 -13.92 -34.65 -45.34
CA HIS A 658 -15.24 -34.09 -45.63
C HIS A 658 -15.38 -32.63 -45.18
N ARG A 659 -16.19 -31.82 -45.89
CA ARG A 659 -16.54 -30.45 -45.47
C ARG A 659 -17.25 -30.50 -44.11
N GLY A 660 -16.71 -29.77 -43.13
CA GLY A 660 -17.22 -29.76 -41.75
C GLY A 660 -16.53 -30.75 -40.79
N ALA A 661 -15.54 -31.51 -41.24
CA ALA A 661 -14.79 -32.43 -40.37
C ALA A 661 -14.17 -31.71 -39.16
N LYS A 662 -14.32 -32.31 -37.97
CA LYS A 662 -13.82 -31.78 -36.70
C LYS A 662 -12.30 -31.53 -36.78
N ILE A 663 -11.89 -30.34 -36.35
CA ILE A 663 -10.49 -29.92 -36.26
C ILE A 663 -9.94 -30.34 -34.90
N ASP A 664 -8.78 -31.00 -34.90
CA ASP A 664 -8.03 -31.39 -33.71
C ASP A 664 -6.59 -30.87 -33.75
N LYS A 665 -5.82 -31.10 -32.68
CA LYS A 665 -4.42 -30.68 -32.55
C LYS A 665 -3.46 -31.83 -32.84
N ALA A 666 -2.42 -31.55 -33.61
CA ALA A 666 -1.25 -32.42 -33.78
C ALA A 666 0.02 -31.68 -33.34
N TYR A 667 1.08 -32.43 -33.06
CA TYR A 667 2.38 -31.94 -32.63
C TYR A 667 3.47 -32.58 -33.49
N LEU A 668 4.53 -31.81 -33.77
CA LEU A 668 5.78 -32.31 -34.34
C LEU A 668 6.66 -32.79 -33.20
N CYS A 669 7.13 -34.04 -33.24
CA CYS A 669 8.27 -34.49 -32.45
C CYS A 669 9.53 -34.39 -33.32
N LEU A 670 10.53 -33.65 -32.83
CA LEU A 670 11.85 -33.55 -33.45
C LEU A 670 12.82 -34.45 -32.70
N PHE A 671 13.54 -35.30 -33.43
CA PHE A 671 14.80 -35.90 -32.97
C PHE A 671 15.96 -35.28 -33.76
N ILE A 672 16.99 -34.79 -33.07
CA ILE A 672 18.25 -34.36 -33.70
C ILE A 672 19.42 -35.20 -33.20
N CYS A 673 20.26 -35.72 -34.09
CA CYS A 673 21.53 -36.30 -33.69
C CYS A 673 22.49 -35.19 -33.23
N LEU A 674 22.98 -35.26 -31.99
CA LEU A 674 23.91 -34.25 -31.47
C LEU A 674 25.30 -34.33 -32.12
N ALA A 675 25.68 -35.48 -32.68
CA ALA A 675 26.92 -35.67 -33.44
C ALA A 675 26.79 -35.13 -34.88
N THR A 676 25.97 -35.75 -35.74
CA THR A 676 25.89 -35.43 -37.19
C THR A 676 24.95 -34.27 -37.54
N LYS A 677 24.18 -33.74 -36.58
CA LYS A 677 23.10 -32.76 -36.78
C LYS A 677 21.95 -33.23 -37.69
N ALA A 678 21.91 -34.52 -38.04
CA ALA A 678 20.78 -35.13 -38.73
C ALA A 678 19.48 -34.97 -37.94
N VAL A 679 18.39 -34.74 -38.65
CA VAL A 679 17.04 -34.46 -38.12
C VAL A 679 16.12 -35.61 -38.50
N HIS A 680 15.20 -35.97 -37.61
CA HIS A 680 14.05 -36.82 -37.89
C HIS A 680 12.77 -36.20 -37.34
N LEU A 681 11.69 -36.20 -38.14
CA LEU A 681 10.44 -35.52 -37.86
C LEU A 681 9.27 -36.52 -37.83
N GLU A 682 8.48 -36.48 -36.77
CA GLU A 682 7.33 -37.36 -36.57
C GLU A 682 6.07 -36.56 -36.20
N VAL A 683 4.92 -36.88 -36.80
CA VAL A 683 3.62 -36.34 -36.39
C VAL A 683 3.10 -37.13 -35.18
N VAL A 684 2.59 -36.42 -34.18
CA VAL A 684 2.04 -37.01 -32.95
C VAL A 684 0.70 -36.36 -32.64
N SER A 685 -0.35 -37.17 -32.47
CA SER A 685 -1.71 -36.68 -32.21
C SER A 685 -1.91 -36.12 -30.80
N THR A 686 -1.11 -36.51 -29.81
CA THR A 686 -1.23 -36.00 -28.43
C THR A 686 0.13 -35.73 -27.80
N LEU A 687 0.22 -34.66 -27.01
CA LEU A 687 1.38 -34.33 -26.19
C LEU A 687 1.40 -35.16 -24.89
N SER A 688 1.16 -36.47 -25.01
CA SER A 688 1.07 -37.42 -23.89
C SER A 688 2.30 -38.32 -23.80
N THR A 689 2.53 -38.91 -22.63
CA THR A 689 3.57 -39.93 -22.42
C THR A 689 3.46 -41.08 -23.42
N ASN A 690 2.24 -41.62 -23.61
CA ASN A 690 1.98 -42.71 -24.55
C ASN A 690 2.24 -42.28 -26.00
N GLY A 691 1.85 -41.04 -26.37
CA GLY A 691 2.13 -40.45 -27.68
C GLY A 691 3.63 -40.32 -27.96
N PHE A 692 4.41 -39.92 -26.96
CA PHE A 692 5.87 -39.88 -27.08
C PHE A 692 6.48 -41.29 -27.17
N ILE A 693 6.08 -42.25 -26.34
CA ILE A 693 6.61 -43.64 -26.40
C ILE A 693 6.33 -44.29 -27.76
N ALA A 694 5.12 -44.15 -28.30
CA ALA A 694 4.78 -44.65 -29.63
C ALA A 694 5.68 -44.02 -30.72
N THR A 695 6.01 -42.74 -30.56
CA THR A 695 6.86 -42.00 -31.49
C THR A 695 8.34 -42.39 -31.36
N LEU A 696 8.85 -42.57 -30.13
CA LEU A 696 10.18 -43.10 -29.86
C LEU A 696 10.37 -44.50 -30.45
N ARG A 697 9.34 -45.37 -30.38
CA ARG A 697 9.35 -46.69 -31.04
C ARG A 697 9.44 -46.57 -32.56
N ARG A 698 8.68 -45.67 -33.21
CA ARG A 698 8.78 -45.43 -34.68
C ARG A 698 10.16 -44.90 -35.07
N PHE A 699 10.71 -43.95 -34.31
CA PHE A 699 12.07 -43.44 -34.52
C PHE A 699 13.12 -44.55 -34.42
N VAL A 700 13.10 -45.34 -33.33
CA VAL A 700 14.07 -46.44 -33.12
C VAL A 700 13.94 -47.52 -34.20
N ALA A 701 12.72 -47.84 -34.66
CA ALA A 701 12.50 -48.77 -35.75
C ALA A 701 13.03 -48.26 -37.11
N ARG A 702 13.01 -46.93 -37.35
CA ARG A 702 13.44 -46.30 -38.61
C ARG A 702 14.90 -45.90 -38.67
N ARG A 703 15.50 -45.50 -37.54
CA ARG A 703 16.86 -44.95 -37.44
C ARG A 703 17.82 -45.80 -36.59
N GLY A 704 17.32 -46.88 -36.00
CA GLY A 704 18.05 -47.70 -35.05
C GLY A 704 18.04 -47.10 -33.64
N ARG A 705 18.55 -47.88 -32.71
CA ARG A 705 18.55 -47.58 -31.27
C ARG A 705 19.54 -46.47 -30.90
N CYS A 706 19.10 -45.54 -30.04
CA CYS A 706 19.95 -44.54 -29.38
C CYS A 706 20.44 -44.99 -28.00
N ASN A 707 21.57 -44.45 -27.55
CA ASN A 707 22.18 -44.69 -26.24
C ASN A 707 21.81 -43.60 -25.22
N VAL A 708 21.70 -42.34 -25.65
CA VAL A 708 21.41 -41.19 -24.77
C VAL A 708 20.38 -40.25 -25.42
N ILE A 709 19.36 -39.87 -24.65
CA ILE A 709 18.34 -38.88 -25.00
C ILE A 709 18.50 -37.64 -24.11
N HIS A 710 18.70 -36.49 -24.72
CA HIS A 710 18.63 -35.18 -24.10
C HIS A 710 17.26 -34.54 -24.35
N ALA A 711 16.59 -34.09 -23.29
CA ALA A 711 15.28 -33.45 -23.37
C ALA A 711 15.16 -32.31 -22.33
N ASP A 712 14.08 -31.54 -22.42
CA ASP A 712 13.68 -30.64 -21.33
C ASP A 712 12.89 -31.39 -20.24
N CYS A 713 12.54 -30.70 -19.15
CA CYS A 713 11.77 -31.28 -18.04
C CYS A 713 10.25 -31.40 -18.35
N GLY A 714 9.88 -31.64 -19.61
CA GLY A 714 8.50 -31.89 -20.02
C GLY A 714 7.88 -33.11 -19.32
N THR A 715 6.64 -32.98 -18.87
CA THR A 715 5.93 -34.03 -18.11
C THR A 715 5.74 -35.32 -18.91
N ASN A 716 5.58 -35.21 -20.23
CA ASN A 716 5.58 -36.29 -21.20
C ASN A 716 6.92 -37.06 -21.26
N PHE A 717 8.07 -36.36 -21.24
CA PHE A 717 9.40 -36.98 -21.28
C PHE A 717 9.77 -37.62 -19.93
N ILE A 718 9.48 -36.94 -18.82
CA ILE A 718 9.67 -37.47 -17.46
C ILE A 718 8.80 -38.71 -17.26
N GLY A 719 7.52 -38.65 -17.66
CA GLY A 719 6.61 -39.80 -17.62
C GLY A 719 7.11 -40.99 -18.44
N ALA A 720 7.66 -40.74 -19.64
CA ALA A 720 8.15 -41.79 -20.52
C ALA A 720 9.42 -42.46 -19.97
N ARG A 721 10.35 -41.68 -19.42
CA ARG A 721 11.51 -42.21 -18.69
C ARG A 721 11.07 -43.14 -17.57
N ASN A 722 10.10 -42.72 -16.75
CA ASN A 722 9.65 -43.50 -15.60
C ASN A 722 8.94 -44.80 -16.03
N GLN A 723 8.12 -44.79 -17.08
CA GLN A 723 7.50 -46.00 -17.64
C GLN A 723 8.49 -46.95 -18.32
N LEU A 724 9.58 -46.42 -18.89
CA LEU A 724 10.61 -47.23 -19.54
C LEU A 724 11.69 -47.74 -18.58
N SER A 725 11.87 -47.13 -17.39
CA SER A 725 12.92 -47.52 -16.42
C SER A 725 12.84 -49.00 -16.04
N SER A 726 11.64 -49.48 -15.68
CA SER A 726 11.43 -50.88 -15.28
C SER A 726 11.72 -51.89 -16.40
N LEU A 727 11.41 -51.54 -17.65
CA LEU A 727 11.73 -52.35 -18.83
C LEU A 727 13.23 -52.28 -19.18
N MET A 728 13.88 -51.14 -18.95
CA MET A 728 15.32 -50.98 -19.19
C MET A 728 16.18 -51.60 -18.09
N GLU A 729 15.67 -51.76 -16.87
CA GLU A 729 16.34 -52.50 -15.79
C GLU A 729 16.45 -54.00 -16.08
N GLN A 730 15.46 -54.57 -16.78
CA GLN A 730 15.44 -55.98 -17.21
C GLN A 730 16.23 -56.24 -18.50
N ALA A 731 16.58 -55.20 -19.27
CA ALA A 731 17.32 -55.32 -20.53
C ALA A 731 18.84 -55.42 -20.31
N SER A 732 19.54 -56.03 -21.28
CA SER A 732 21.01 -56.10 -21.28
C SER A 732 21.66 -54.71 -21.22
N ASN A 733 22.91 -54.58 -20.78
CA ASN A 733 23.59 -53.27 -20.72
C ASN A 733 23.81 -52.66 -22.12
N ALA A 734 23.93 -53.46 -23.18
CA ALA A 734 23.89 -52.99 -24.57
C ALA A 734 22.50 -52.43 -24.97
N GLU A 735 21.47 -52.73 -24.18
CA GLU A 735 20.07 -52.44 -24.40
C GLU A 735 19.46 -51.47 -23.37
N LYS A 736 20.26 -50.55 -22.81
CA LYS A 736 19.77 -49.41 -22.01
C LYS A 736 19.75 -48.09 -22.81
N ILE A 737 18.92 -47.13 -22.40
CA ILE A 737 18.92 -45.74 -22.95
C ILE A 737 18.95 -44.78 -21.76
N GLU A 738 19.92 -43.88 -21.74
CA GLU A 738 20.07 -42.89 -20.67
C GLU A 738 19.29 -41.61 -21.01
N PHE A 739 18.47 -41.10 -20.07
CA PHE A 739 17.76 -39.82 -20.22
C PHE A 739 18.46 -38.71 -19.41
N LYS A 740 18.80 -37.59 -20.07
CA LYS A 740 19.43 -36.40 -19.48
C LYS A 740 18.56 -35.17 -19.67
N PHE A 741 18.27 -34.47 -18.57
CA PHE A 741 17.40 -33.28 -18.58
C PHE A 741 18.17 -31.98 -18.34
N ASN A 742 17.71 -30.89 -18.97
CA ASN A 742 18.31 -29.56 -18.82
C ASN A 742 17.95 -28.88 -17.47
N PRO A 743 18.83 -28.04 -16.90
CA PRO A 743 18.50 -27.26 -15.70
C PRO A 743 17.32 -26.29 -15.91
N PRO A 744 16.50 -26.01 -14.87
CA PRO A 744 15.35 -25.11 -14.99
C PRO A 744 15.73 -23.72 -15.49
N SER A 745 14.98 -23.20 -16.47
CA SER A 745 15.21 -21.88 -17.11
C SER A 745 16.57 -21.70 -17.81
N ALA A 746 17.19 -22.79 -18.28
CA ALA A 746 18.46 -22.75 -19.02
C ALA A 746 18.36 -23.18 -20.51
N PRO A 747 17.50 -22.54 -21.34
CA PRO A 747 17.25 -22.96 -22.74
C PRO A 747 18.50 -22.92 -23.64
N HIS A 748 19.53 -22.16 -23.26
CA HIS A 748 20.81 -22.14 -23.97
C HIS A 748 21.53 -23.50 -24.04
N PHE A 749 21.19 -24.47 -23.18
CA PHE A 749 21.64 -25.87 -23.33
C PHE A 749 20.91 -26.63 -24.45
N GLY A 750 19.67 -26.25 -24.79
CA GLY A 750 18.83 -26.86 -25.82
C GLY A 750 18.83 -26.16 -27.19
N GLY A 751 19.49 -25.00 -27.32
CA GLY A 751 19.43 -24.15 -28.53
C GLY A 751 19.79 -24.84 -29.86
N VAL A 752 20.47 -25.99 -29.83
CA VAL A 752 20.79 -26.79 -31.03
C VAL A 752 19.54 -27.40 -31.67
N TRP A 753 18.53 -27.82 -30.89
CA TRP A 753 17.27 -28.35 -31.42
C TRP A 753 16.21 -27.27 -31.59
N GLU A 754 16.17 -26.24 -30.73
CA GLU A 754 15.26 -25.10 -30.89
C GLU A 754 15.42 -24.41 -32.27
N ILE A 755 16.66 -24.24 -32.73
CA ILE A 755 16.97 -23.70 -34.07
C ILE A 755 16.36 -24.59 -35.17
N GLN A 756 16.42 -25.92 -35.03
CA GLN A 756 15.86 -26.85 -36.01
C GLN A 756 14.34 -26.92 -35.97
N ILE A 757 13.69 -26.80 -34.80
CA ILE A 757 12.23 -26.61 -34.71
C ILE A 757 11.82 -25.31 -35.42
N LYS A 758 12.57 -24.21 -35.21
CA LYS A 758 12.31 -22.94 -35.89
C LYS A 758 12.45 -23.07 -37.41
N ALA A 759 13.47 -23.79 -37.89
CA ALA A 759 13.64 -24.09 -39.32
C ALA A 759 12.46 -24.91 -39.88
N ALA A 760 12.11 -26.04 -39.22
CA ALA A 760 10.98 -26.89 -39.63
C ALA A 760 9.65 -26.10 -39.68
N LYS A 761 9.33 -25.32 -38.63
CA LYS A 761 8.16 -24.43 -38.59
C LYS A 761 8.21 -23.38 -39.71
N SER A 762 9.38 -22.81 -40.01
CA SER A 762 9.51 -21.82 -41.08
C SER A 762 9.26 -22.40 -42.47
N HIS A 763 9.68 -23.65 -42.74
CA HIS A 763 9.32 -24.33 -43.99
C HIS A 763 7.81 -24.64 -44.02
N LEU A 764 7.27 -25.15 -42.91
CA LEU A 764 5.85 -25.51 -42.81
C LEU A 764 4.91 -24.33 -43.08
N TYR A 765 5.11 -23.19 -42.41
CA TYR A 765 4.26 -22.00 -42.61
C TYR A 765 4.36 -21.41 -44.01
N ARG A 766 5.52 -21.51 -44.67
CA ARG A 766 5.70 -21.04 -46.06
C ARG A 766 5.00 -21.92 -47.09
N VAL A 767 4.84 -23.22 -46.81
CA VAL A 767 4.23 -24.18 -47.74
C VAL A 767 2.72 -24.32 -47.53
N ILE A 768 2.24 -24.31 -46.28
CA ILE A 768 0.80 -24.50 -45.97
C ILE A 768 0.00 -23.19 -46.01
N GLY A 769 0.58 -22.08 -45.55
CA GLY A 769 -0.19 -20.88 -45.21
C GLY A 769 -1.25 -21.17 -44.13
N ASP A 770 -2.48 -20.70 -44.33
CA ASP A 770 -3.61 -20.87 -43.40
C ASP A 770 -4.41 -22.19 -43.61
N GLN A 771 -3.98 -23.08 -44.50
CA GLN A 771 -4.71 -24.32 -44.77
C GLN A 771 -4.61 -25.33 -43.62
N VAL A 772 -5.69 -26.09 -43.38
CA VAL A 772 -5.74 -27.15 -42.36
C VAL A 772 -5.74 -28.51 -43.05
N LEU A 773 -4.60 -29.21 -42.95
CA LEU A 773 -4.34 -30.53 -43.51
C LEU A 773 -4.95 -31.67 -42.67
N THR A 774 -5.09 -32.85 -43.24
CA THR A 774 -5.34 -34.11 -42.52
C THR A 774 -4.05 -34.68 -41.91
N PHE A 775 -4.18 -35.71 -41.07
CA PHE A 775 -3.03 -36.35 -40.42
C PHE A 775 -2.04 -36.98 -41.41
N GLU A 776 -2.53 -37.61 -42.48
CA GLU A 776 -1.70 -38.26 -43.50
C GLU A 776 -0.96 -37.23 -44.38
N GLU A 777 -1.66 -36.17 -44.82
CA GLU A 777 -1.07 -35.06 -45.56
C GLU A 777 0.04 -34.36 -44.74
N LEU A 778 -0.20 -34.10 -43.45
CA LEU A 778 0.80 -33.50 -42.56
C LEU A 778 2.00 -34.43 -42.36
N THR A 779 1.79 -35.74 -42.31
CA THR A 779 2.86 -36.75 -42.17
C THR A 779 3.74 -36.77 -43.42
N THR A 780 3.15 -36.79 -44.62
CA THR A 780 3.88 -36.73 -45.89
C THR A 780 4.64 -35.42 -46.06
N LEU A 781 4.10 -34.30 -45.60
CA LEU A 781 4.81 -33.03 -45.65
C LEU A 781 5.98 -32.97 -44.64
N PHE A 782 5.84 -33.56 -43.45
CA PHE A 782 6.94 -33.61 -42.48
C PHE A 782 8.11 -34.48 -42.96
N THR A 783 7.86 -35.59 -43.66
CA THR A 783 8.95 -36.40 -44.24
C THR A 783 9.65 -35.68 -45.39
N GLN A 784 8.94 -34.89 -46.19
CA GLN A 784 9.55 -34.01 -47.20
C GLN A 784 10.39 -32.89 -46.56
N ILE A 785 9.90 -32.25 -45.49
CA ILE A 785 10.67 -31.23 -44.74
C ILE A 785 11.89 -31.86 -44.06
N GLU A 786 11.79 -33.09 -43.56
CA GLU A 786 12.94 -33.85 -43.02
C GLU A 786 14.03 -34.05 -44.08
N ALA A 787 13.66 -34.44 -45.30
CA ALA A 787 14.60 -34.59 -46.41
C ALA A 787 15.29 -33.25 -46.72
N VAL A 788 14.52 -32.17 -46.92
CA VAL A 788 15.06 -30.82 -47.20
C VAL A 788 15.99 -30.34 -46.10
N LEU A 789 15.62 -30.51 -44.83
CA LEU A 789 16.48 -30.14 -43.71
C LEU A 789 17.76 -30.98 -43.67
N ASN A 790 17.71 -32.26 -44.03
CA ASN A 790 18.89 -33.12 -44.06
C ASN A 790 19.78 -32.92 -45.29
N SER A 791 19.29 -32.30 -46.37
CA SER A 791 20.09 -31.90 -47.54
C SER A 791 20.85 -30.57 -47.36
N ARG A 792 20.86 -29.96 -46.15
CA ARG A 792 21.58 -28.70 -45.89
C ARG A 792 23.10 -28.91 -45.79
N PRO A 793 23.95 -28.01 -46.31
CA PRO A 793 25.41 -28.13 -46.21
C PRO A 793 25.91 -27.90 -44.77
N LEU A 794 26.87 -28.71 -44.32
CA LEU A 794 27.63 -28.56 -43.07
C LEU A 794 29.02 -27.96 -43.33
N CYS A 795 29.71 -28.45 -44.36
CA CYS A 795 31.00 -27.99 -44.88
C CYS A 795 31.14 -28.41 -46.36
N SER A 796 32.10 -27.88 -47.10
CA SER A 796 32.45 -28.44 -48.41
C SER A 796 33.08 -29.84 -48.24
N ILE A 797 32.90 -30.72 -49.25
CA ILE A 797 33.54 -32.04 -49.30
C ILE A 797 34.96 -31.94 -49.85
N SER A 798 35.18 -30.96 -50.74
CA SER A 798 36.46 -30.67 -51.38
C SER A 798 36.99 -29.29 -50.98
N SER A 799 38.29 -29.12 -51.20
CA SER A 799 39.00 -27.85 -51.18
C SER A 799 39.32 -27.34 -52.61
N ASP A 800 38.88 -28.07 -53.65
CA ASP A 800 38.92 -27.65 -55.05
C ASP A 800 37.78 -26.65 -55.32
N PRO A 801 38.06 -25.43 -55.83
CA PRO A 801 37.04 -24.41 -56.06
C PRO A 801 35.99 -24.76 -57.13
N ASN A 802 36.19 -25.81 -57.94
CA ASN A 802 35.23 -26.25 -58.96
C ASN A 802 34.29 -27.37 -58.49
N ASP A 803 34.59 -28.06 -57.37
CA ASP A 803 33.71 -29.08 -56.79
C ASP A 803 32.79 -28.45 -55.73
N LEU A 804 31.58 -28.11 -56.15
CA LEU A 804 30.55 -27.50 -55.30
C LEU A 804 29.83 -28.49 -54.37
N SER A 805 30.28 -29.75 -54.29
CA SER A 805 29.66 -30.74 -53.41
C SER A 805 29.90 -30.43 -51.93
N ALA A 806 28.81 -30.44 -51.15
CA ALA A 806 28.81 -30.10 -49.74
C ALA A 806 28.31 -31.26 -48.90
N LEU A 807 28.93 -31.47 -47.74
CA LEU A 807 28.59 -32.55 -46.81
C LEU A 807 27.26 -32.21 -46.16
N THR A 808 26.23 -33.02 -46.40
CA THR A 808 24.91 -32.82 -45.79
C THR A 808 24.67 -33.84 -44.67
N PRO A 809 23.84 -33.53 -43.65
CA PRO A 809 23.43 -34.50 -42.65
C PRO A 809 22.80 -35.77 -43.25
N GLY A 810 22.17 -35.66 -44.43
CA GLY A 810 21.56 -36.76 -45.17
C GLY A 810 22.57 -37.79 -45.70
N HIS A 811 23.81 -37.39 -45.98
CA HIS A 811 24.87 -38.32 -46.41
C HIS A 811 25.18 -39.35 -45.30
N PHE A 812 25.06 -38.96 -44.03
CA PHE A 812 25.19 -39.87 -42.87
C PHE A 812 23.99 -40.79 -42.64
N LEU A 813 22.89 -40.61 -43.39
CA LEU A 813 21.63 -41.36 -43.18
C LEU A 813 21.32 -42.38 -44.28
N THR A 814 21.96 -42.28 -45.45
CA THR A 814 21.54 -43.02 -46.65
C THR A 814 22.61 -43.94 -47.23
N LEU A 815 23.92 -43.65 -47.07
CA LEU A 815 25.06 -44.53 -47.42
C LEU A 815 24.92 -45.35 -48.73
N GLU A 816 24.34 -44.73 -49.76
CA GLU A 816 24.10 -45.23 -51.14
C GLU A 816 23.04 -46.35 -51.33
N PRO A 817 22.48 -46.50 -52.56
CA PRO A 817 21.11 -47.02 -52.72
C PRO A 817 20.95 -48.52 -52.40
N LEU A 818 19.74 -48.85 -51.93
CA LEU A 818 19.30 -50.13 -51.38
C LEU A 818 19.43 -51.35 -52.32
N THR A 819 20.64 -51.92 -52.49
CA THR A 819 20.86 -53.38 -52.72
C THR A 819 22.36 -53.75 -52.72
N ALA A 820 22.86 -54.39 -51.65
CA ALA A 820 23.94 -55.40 -51.68
C ALA A 820 24.21 -55.99 -50.27
N VAL A 821 24.77 -57.20 -50.21
CA VAL A 821 25.06 -58.02 -49.01
C VAL A 821 26.60 -58.14 -48.87
N PRO A 822 27.20 -58.29 -47.67
CA PRO A 822 28.59 -57.82 -47.43
C PRO A 822 29.71 -58.86 -47.65
N ASP A 823 30.90 -58.40 -48.06
CA ASP A 823 32.27 -58.81 -47.64
C ASP A 823 33.32 -57.95 -48.41
N GLN A 824 34.61 -57.78 -48.06
CA GLN A 824 35.40 -58.01 -46.83
C GLN A 824 36.45 -56.85 -46.72
N ASP A 825 37.57 -56.99 -45.98
CA ASP A 825 38.58 -55.92 -45.80
C ASP A 825 39.96 -56.23 -46.45
N LEU A 826 40.56 -55.24 -47.14
CA LEU A 826 41.75 -55.42 -48.02
C LEU A 826 42.71 -54.19 -48.03
N THR A 827 43.06 -53.67 -46.85
CA THR A 827 43.86 -52.44 -46.66
C THR A 827 45.30 -52.41 -47.21
N ASN A 828 45.81 -53.48 -47.83
CA ASN A 828 47.24 -53.67 -48.12
C ASN A 828 47.64 -53.79 -49.61
N VAL A 829 46.87 -53.23 -50.57
CA VAL A 829 47.17 -53.34 -52.01
C VAL A 829 47.49 -51.99 -52.66
N ASN A 830 48.55 -51.97 -53.48
CA ASN A 830 49.13 -50.76 -54.07
C ASN A 830 48.35 -50.27 -55.32
N ILE A 831 48.30 -48.95 -55.54
CA ILE A 831 47.20 -48.25 -56.25
C ILE A 831 47.01 -48.67 -57.72
N ASN A 832 48.08 -49.02 -58.45
CA ASN A 832 48.03 -49.26 -59.90
C ASN A 832 47.50 -50.65 -60.32
N ARG A 833 46.84 -51.40 -59.42
CA ARG A 833 46.12 -52.66 -59.75
C ARG A 833 44.69 -52.70 -59.16
N LEU A 834 44.13 -51.55 -58.80
CA LEU A 834 42.82 -51.46 -58.16
C LEU A 834 41.69 -51.25 -59.18
N ASN A 835 40.61 -52.02 -59.02
CA ASN A 835 39.42 -51.89 -59.87
C ASN A 835 38.47 -50.80 -59.33
N ARG A 836 37.51 -50.32 -60.15
CA ARG A 836 36.75 -49.07 -59.91
C ARG A 836 36.02 -48.98 -58.56
N TRP A 837 35.78 -50.10 -57.88
CA TRP A 837 35.14 -50.18 -56.56
C TRP A 837 36.13 -49.99 -55.38
N GLN A 838 37.40 -50.40 -55.53
CA GLN A 838 38.44 -50.18 -54.52
C GLN A 838 38.84 -48.69 -54.43
N LEU A 839 38.61 -47.93 -55.50
CA LEU A 839 38.74 -46.47 -55.52
C LEU A 839 37.73 -45.79 -54.55
N LEU A 840 36.50 -46.32 -54.45
CA LEU A 840 35.44 -45.77 -53.59
C LEU A 840 35.73 -45.99 -52.09
N GLN A 841 36.28 -47.15 -51.72
CA GLN A 841 36.68 -47.41 -50.33
C GLN A 841 37.85 -46.50 -49.89
N SER A 842 38.79 -46.21 -50.79
CA SER A 842 39.86 -45.23 -50.57
C SER A 842 39.30 -43.82 -50.29
N PHE A 843 38.27 -43.39 -51.03
CA PHE A 843 37.61 -42.10 -50.78
C PHE A 843 36.94 -42.04 -49.40
N HIS A 844 36.25 -43.10 -48.96
CA HIS A 844 35.61 -43.12 -47.64
C HIS A 844 36.62 -43.00 -46.48
N GLN A 845 37.79 -43.65 -46.57
CA GLN A 845 38.84 -43.53 -45.55
C GLN A 845 39.56 -42.17 -45.60
N ASN A 846 39.80 -41.60 -46.79
CA ASN A 846 40.33 -40.25 -46.94
C ASN A 846 39.42 -39.18 -46.33
N PHE A 847 38.09 -39.34 -46.47
CA PHE A 847 37.09 -38.40 -45.98
C PHE A 847 37.17 -38.19 -44.45
N TRP A 848 37.27 -39.30 -43.69
CA TRP A 848 37.40 -39.24 -42.24
C TRP A 848 38.76 -38.73 -41.76
N SER A 849 39.83 -38.98 -42.52
CA SER A 849 41.17 -38.43 -42.25
C SER A 849 41.19 -36.90 -42.39
N ARG A 850 40.57 -36.35 -43.44
CA ARG A 850 40.43 -34.90 -43.67
C ARG A 850 39.53 -34.23 -42.65
N TRP A 851 38.38 -34.84 -42.29
CA TRP A 851 37.52 -34.33 -41.21
C TRP A 851 38.29 -34.14 -39.89
N LYS A 852 39.17 -35.09 -39.54
CA LYS A 852 40.02 -34.99 -38.34
C LYS A 852 41.04 -33.85 -38.42
N HIS A 853 41.62 -33.56 -39.59
CA HIS A 853 42.66 -32.52 -39.73
C HIS A 853 42.10 -31.12 -39.98
N GLU A 854 40.97 -30.97 -40.65
CA GLU A 854 40.47 -29.67 -41.09
C GLU A 854 39.37 -29.13 -40.16
N TYR A 855 38.40 -29.95 -39.75
CA TYR A 855 37.28 -29.49 -38.90
C TYR A 855 37.69 -29.24 -37.44
N LEU A 856 38.54 -30.08 -36.84
CA LEU A 856 39.05 -29.84 -35.48
C LEU A 856 39.92 -28.56 -35.39
N ASN A 857 40.69 -28.26 -36.43
CA ASN A 857 41.48 -27.02 -36.51
C ASN A 857 40.61 -25.76 -36.69
N SER A 858 39.35 -25.88 -37.12
CA SER A 858 38.39 -24.76 -37.11
C SER A 858 37.80 -24.47 -35.72
N LEU A 859 37.91 -25.41 -34.76
CA LEU A 859 37.32 -25.32 -33.43
C LEU A 859 38.28 -24.78 -32.34
N THR A 860 39.56 -24.56 -32.67
CA THR A 860 40.55 -24.00 -31.73
C THR A 860 40.39 -22.50 -31.47
N GLN A 861 39.73 -21.74 -32.37
CA GLN A 861 39.53 -20.31 -32.19
C GLN A 861 38.31 -19.97 -31.30
N ARG A 862 38.57 -19.24 -30.20
CA ARG A 862 37.51 -18.65 -29.35
C ARG A 862 36.83 -17.48 -30.06
N ALA A 863 35.67 -17.72 -30.67
CA ALA A 863 34.98 -16.73 -31.49
C ALA A 863 34.47 -15.47 -30.74
N LYS A 864 34.15 -15.55 -29.43
CA LYS A 864 33.60 -14.43 -28.61
C LYS A 864 34.03 -14.53 -27.13
N TRP A 865 33.91 -13.41 -26.41
CA TRP A 865 34.22 -13.22 -24.96
C TRP A 865 35.68 -13.50 -24.57
N THR A 866 36.59 -12.65 -25.04
CA THR A 866 38.06 -12.80 -24.93
C THR A 866 38.75 -11.83 -23.96
N LYS A 867 38.02 -11.06 -23.15
CA LYS A 867 38.58 -10.09 -22.19
C LYS A 867 38.01 -10.29 -20.80
N ASP A 868 38.86 -10.20 -19.78
CA ASP A 868 38.44 -10.23 -18.38
C ASP A 868 37.54 -9.04 -18.04
N SER A 869 36.27 -9.32 -17.78
CA SER A 869 35.34 -8.33 -17.22
C SER A 869 35.58 -8.17 -15.72
N LYS A 870 35.46 -6.94 -15.19
CA LYS A 870 35.59 -6.68 -13.74
C LYS A 870 34.77 -7.70 -12.93
N PRO A 871 35.37 -8.37 -11.92
CA PRO A 871 34.64 -9.34 -11.11
C PRO A 871 33.50 -8.68 -10.35
N LEU A 872 32.39 -9.40 -10.20
CA LEU A 872 31.23 -8.95 -9.43
C LEU A 872 31.47 -9.32 -7.96
N ASN A 873 31.42 -8.34 -7.05
CA ASN A 873 31.68 -8.58 -5.63
C ASN A 873 30.42 -9.01 -4.86
N ILE A 874 30.60 -9.83 -3.82
CA ILE A 874 29.54 -10.14 -2.84
C ILE A 874 29.03 -8.81 -2.20
N GLY A 875 27.73 -8.71 -1.97
CA GLY A 875 27.08 -7.51 -1.45
C GLY A 875 26.70 -6.46 -2.50
N SER A 876 27.14 -6.59 -3.76
CA SER A 876 26.79 -5.68 -4.86
C SER A 876 25.30 -5.68 -5.20
N MET A 877 24.76 -4.52 -5.57
CA MET A 877 23.39 -4.38 -6.10
C MET A 877 23.39 -4.54 -7.63
N VAL A 878 22.55 -5.45 -8.12
CA VAL A 878 22.43 -5.77 -9.55
C VAL A 878 20.98 -5.66 -10.04
N ILE A 879 20.82 -5.24 -11.29
CA ILE A 879 19.58 -5.42 -12.05
C ILE A 879 19.61 -6.84 -12.64
N ILE A 880 18.52 -7.58 -12.45
CA ILE A 880 18.34 -8.94 -12.95
C ILE A 880 17.56 -8.90 -14.27
N LYS A 881 18.20 -9.24 -15.37
CA LYS A 881 17.59 -9.25 -16.71
C LYS A 881 16.55 -10.37 -16.81
N ASP A 882 15.28 -9.97 -16.84
CA ASP A 882 14.11 -10.83 -17.04
C ASP A 882 13.59 -10.66 -18.47
N GLU A 883 13.47 -11.76 -19.24
CA GLU A 883 13.02 -11.71 -20.63
C GLU A 883 11.50 -11.51 -20.75
N ASN A 884 10.75 -11.76 -19.69
CA ASN A 884 9.29 -11.58 -19.64
C ASN A 884 8.89 -10.16 -19.19
N ARG A 885 9.85 -9.25 -18.98
CA ARG A 885 9.61 -7.88 -18.50
C ARG A 885 10.41 -6.87 -19.32
N SER A 886 9.86 -5.67 -19.51
CA SER A 886 10.59 -4.57 -20.16
C SER A 886 11.75 -4.07 -19.27
N PRO A 887 12.84 -3.49 -19.83
CA PRO A 887 14.06 -3.15 -19.10
C PRO A 887 13.87 -2.26 -17.86
N LEU A 888 12.84 -1.41 -17.85
CA LEU A 888 12.51 -0.56 -16.71
C LEU A 888 11.87 -1.35 -15.54
N HIS A 889 11.32 -2.55 -15.77
CA HIS A 889 10.65 -3.39 -14.78
C HIS A 889 11.49 -4.59 -14.32
N TRP A 890 12.77 -4.66 -14.71
CA TRP A 890 13.70 -5.69 -14.25
C TRP A 890 13.95 -5.58 -12.74
N PRO A 891 13.79 -6.68 -11.97
CA PRO A 891 13.91 -6.65 -10.52
C PRO A 891 15.35 -6.42 -10.06
N LEU A 892 15.48 -5.81 -8.88
CA LEU A 892 16.77 -5.64 -8.19
C LEU A 892 17.06 -6.84 -7.30
N GLY A 893 18.34 -7.22 -7.25
CA GLY A 893 18.85 -8.23 -6.31
C GLY A 893 20.18 -7.81 -5.70
N ARG A 894 20.48 -8.32 -4.52
CA ARG A 894 21.79 -8.18 -3.87
C ARG A 894 22.54 -9.51 -3.93
N VAL A 895 23.79 -9.48 -4.38
CA VAL A 895 24.64 -10.68 -4.48
C VAL A 895 24.95 -11.21 -3.07
N THR A 896 24.60 -12.47 -2.79
CA THR A 896 24.91 -13.12 -1.51
C THR A 896 26.03 -14.16 -1.61
N ASN A 897 26.17 -14.83 -2.75
CA ASN A 897 27.26 -15.80 -2.98
C ASN A 897 27.56 -15.95 -4.48
N LEU A 898 28.73 -16.50 -4.82
CA LEU A 898 29.20 -16.77 -6.19
C LEU A 898 29.61 -18.24 -6.30
N ILE A 899 29.25 -18.90 -7.39
CA ILE A 899 29.57 -20.31 -7.66
C ILE A 899 30.51 -20.37 -8.88
N SER A 900 31.71 -20.92 -8.64
CA SER A 900 32.75 -21.13 -9.64
C SER A 900 32.65 -22.48 -10.35
N GLY A 901 33.10 -22.51 -11.60
CA GLY A 901 33.32 -23.75 -12.34
C GLY A 901 34.63 -24.46 -11.92
N ALA A 902 34.91 -25.60 -12.56
CA ALA A 902 36.14 -26.37 -12.35
C ALA A 902 37.43 -25.60 -12.72
N ASP A 903 37.29 -24.52 -13.49
CA ASP A 903 38.35 -23.57 -13.88
C ASP A 903 38.46 -22.36 -12.91
N GLY A 904 37.81 -22.41 -11.75
CA GLY A 904 37.83 -21.34 -10.74
C GLY A 904 36.99 -20.11 -11.06
N VAL A 905 36.49 -19.97 -12.30
CA VAL A 905 35.74 -18.79 -12.75
C VAL A 905 34.29 -18.84 -12.28
N ALA A 906 33.87 -17.83 -11.52
CA ALA A 906 32.47 -17.62 -11.15
C ALA A 906 31.60 -17.38 -12.40
N ARG A 907 30.56 -18.21 -12.58
CA ARG A 907 29.58 -18.06 -13.69
C ARG A 907 28.14 -17.94 -13.22
N ILE A 908 27.85 -18.35 -11.97
CA ILE A 908 26.52 -18.28 -11.34
C ILE A 908 26.62 -17.47 -10.04
N ALA A 909 25.60 -16.68 -9.74
CA ALA A 909 25.48 -15.95 -8.48
C ALA A 909 24.16 -16.33 -7.77
N ILE A 910 24.22 -16.36 -6.43
CA ILE A 910 23.04 -16.42 -5.56
C ILE A 910 22.67 -14.97 -5.19
N LEU A 911 21.38 -14.64 -5.30
CA LEU A 911 20.86 -13.30 -5.12
C LEU A 911 19.72 -13.29 -4.10
N LYS A 912 19.71 -12.30 -3.19
CA LYS A 912 18.54 -11.97 -2.37
C LYS A 912 17.71 -10.90 -3.06
N THR A 913 16.41 -11.16 -3.22
CA THR A 913 15.43 -10.23 -3.80
C THR A 913 14.60 -9.53 -2.73
N ALA A 914 13.83 -8.50 -3.10
CA ALA A 914 12.98 -7.74 -2.17
C ALA A 914 11.89 -8.59 -1.47
N THR A 915 11.48 -9.72 -2.08
CA THR A 915 10.53 -10.69 -1.51
C THR A 915 11.23 -11.73 -0.61
N SER A 916 12.46 -11.47 -0.16
CA SER A 916 13.29 -12.33 0.70
C SER A 916 13.66 -13.71 0.14
N GLN A 917 13.20 -14.09 -1.04
CA GLN A 917 13.59 -15.32 -1.71
C GLN A 917 15.03 -15.24 -2.25
N GLN A 918 15.80 -16.30 -2.01
CA GLN A 918 17.09 -16.52 -2.66
C GLN A 918 16.88 -17.15 -4.04
N ILE A 919 17.52 -16.60 -5.07
CA ILE A 919 17.47 -17.14 -6.44
C ILE A 919 18.86 -17.28 -7.03
N GLN A 920 19.07 -18.35 -7.79
CA GLN A 920 20.30 -18.56 -8.56
C GLN A 920 20.14 -18.01 -9.98
N ARG A 921 21.10 -17.21 -10.46
CA ARG A 921 21.11 -16.64 -11.81
C ARG A 921 22.52 -16.59 -12.40
N PRO A 922 22.69 -16.79 -13.72
CA PRO A 922 24.00 -16.70 -14.36
C PRO A 922 24.45 -15.23 -14.48
N LEU A 923 25.75 -14.97 -14.37
CA LEU A 923 26.33 -13.61 -14.37
C LEU A 923 25.99 -12.79 -15.62
N VAL A 924 25.83 -13.44 -16.78
CA VAL A 924 25.39 -12.79 -18.04
C VAL A 924 23.99 -12.18 -18.00
N LYS A 925 23.18 -12.48 -16.98
CA LYS A 925 21.86 -11.87 -16.73
C LYS A 925 21.92 -10.75 -15.69
N LEU A 926 23.10 -10.41 -15.15
CA LEU A 926 23.26 -9.45 -14.06
C LEU A 926 24.00 -8.20 -14.53
N CYS A 927 23.41 -7.03 -14.25
CA CYS A 927 23.99 -5.73 -14.57
C CYS A 927 24.22 -4.94 -13.27
N PRO A 928 25.47 -4.72 -12.81
CA PRO A 928 25.74 -3.99 -11.57
C PRO A 928 25.36 -2.52 -11.69
N LEU A 929 24.69 -1.98 -10.68
CA LEU A 929 24.32 -0.57 -10.67
C LEU A 929 25.56 0.34 -10.50
N PRO A 930 25.62 1.52 -11.15
CA PRO A 930 26.71 2.48 -11.00
C PRO A 930 26.53 3.32 -9.72
N ILE A 931 26.28 2.66 -8.60
CA ILE A 931 26.17 3.26 -7.27
C ILE A 931 27.45 2.89 -6.53
N GLU A 932 28.24 3.90 -6.17
CA GLU A 932 29.38 3.73 -5.25
C GLU A 932 28.85 3.26 -3.89
N GLN A 933 29.55 2.30 -3.25
CA GLN A 933 29.26 1.88 -1.87
C GLN A 933 29.75 2.95 -0.89
#